data_AF-A0AA36CCK0-F1
#
_entry.id   AF-A0AA36CCK0-F1
#
_cell.length_a   1.000
_cell.length_b   1.000
_cell.length_c   1.000
_cell.angle_alpha   90.00
_cell.angle_beta   90.00
_cell.angle_gamma   90.00
#
_symmetry.space_group_name_H-M   'P 1'
#
loop_
_entity.id
_entity.type
_entity.pdbx_description
1 polymer ?
#
loop_
_entity_poly.entity_id
_entity_poly.type
_entity_poly.pdbx_seq_one_letter_code
_entity_poly.pdbx_strand_id
1 'polypeptide(L)'
;MLKRTNVRLLRRLSTFKDPRTTSLKEAISPPTASHSRVSTTSSSTADYKPFDTKVSKLDNGLRVASEDYFGEYCTFGVAIESGCRHEALYPKGTTHVIEKLAFASTLKHAREDILSAIEKSGALIDCQATRDTIIYATSCHREKLQEMMEIISSTILRPRFDEDEIAEAIANCNFESSELGKQIEIEPFLTDRIHQAAFRSNTLGFRRHVDPSEIENVEDFSRDKLYEYMCRYYTPKRMVLAGVGMAHDELNALALRHLDERSAIWNIDRSVDVSKSPKMELSTSQYTGGDWRQVVDLSEVGIGTPFPHLAHVAVGFEGCGYHDEDFIAFCVMQALLGGGGSFSAGGPGKGMFTRLYDGVLNRCHWLYRCTAFNHSYADTGLFCIQGSAPPERINDALTVILDQFLHLPKGFDAEELDRAKVQLKSQIMMNLEIRPVIFEDMARQVMAQGKRRKPQETMAMIDKVTAEDLIRVSRRMLASKPSLASYGQIENVAKFEQVEEAVAQQDLRLLFTKKKIGMEPAGPRLFSDDHLTTTLAPEPTDEGSTSLVLDLESVPNFFDLPATISWITENDFAKVGLQFPDRFIRYSRFIAERIEKETKARAYVLADTSYKSCCVDEVAAAHVPCDSIVHYGDSCLSTATGAVPVRYVLGRLPLNVDEVTKGFRENSAHIEASVILLTDAAYAYSIEELSQQNPQLLVARLDNGEIRDNEV
;
A
#
# COMPACT_ATOMS: atom_id res chain seq x y z
N MET A 1 -44.01 0.74 -30.68
CA MET A 1 -43.21 -0.50 -30.89
C MET A 1 -41.95 -0.32 -30.07
N LEU A 2 -41.54 -1.13 -29.09
CA LEU A 2 -41.78 -2.52 -28.78
C LEU A 2 -41.91 -2.71 -27.25
N LYS A 3 -43.08 -3.18 -26.80
CA LYS A 3 -43.20 -4.02 -25.60
C LYS A 3 -42.95 -5.46 -26.08
N ARG A 4 -41.94 -6.15 -25.52
CA ARG A 4 -41.78 -7.63 -25.38
C ARG A 4 -40.32 -8.07 -25.55
N THR A 5 -39.53 -8.07 -24.46
CA THR A 5 -38.41 -9.03 -24.37
C THR A 5 -37.93 -9.46 -22.98
N ASN A 6 -38.34 -8.85 -21.86
CA ASN A 6 -37.75 -9.20 -20.54
C ASN A 6 -38.63 -10.03 -19.58
N VAL A 7 -39.60 -10.81 -20.09
CA VAL A 7 -40.50 -11.66 -19.25
C VAL A 7 -40.10 -13.16 -19.26
N ARG A 8 -38.86 -13.52 -19.64
CA ARG A 8 -38.45 -14.93 -19.71
C ARG A 8 -37.39 -15.41 -18.71
N LEU A 9 -36.75 -14.54 -17.92
CA LEU A 9 -35.77 -14.99 -16.91
C LEU A 9 -36.31 -15.10 -15.48
N LEU A 10 -37.45 -14.50 -15.15
CA LEU A 10 -37.99 -14.46 -13.78
C LEU A 10 -38.98 -15.60 -13.43
N ARG A 11 -39.00 -16.70 -14.19
CA ARG A 11 -39.93 -17.84 -13.94
C ARG A 11 -39.26 -19.15 -13.54
N ARG A 12 -37.97 -19.15 -13.16
CA ARG A 12 -37.24 -20.37 -12.77
C ARG A 12 -36.52 -20.36 -11.42
N LEU A 13 -36.82 -19.41 -10.54
CA LEU A 13 -36.21 -19.35 -9.19
C LEU A 13 -37.22 -19.36 -8.04
N SER A 14 -38.42 -19.92 -8.26
CA SER A 14 -39.46 -20.03 -7.23
C SER A 14 -39.59 -21.45 -6.65
N THR A 15 -38.49 -22.10 -6.30
CA THR A 15 -38.51 -23.29 -5.42
C THR A 15 -37.23 -23.37 -4.58
N PHE A 16 -37.19 -22.64 -3.47
CA PHE A 16 -36.33 -23.00 -2.34
C PHE A 16 -37.22 -23.19 -1.11
N LYS A 17 -37.17 -24.40 -0.53
CA LYS A 17 -37.80 -24.77 0.73
C LYS A 17 -36.98 -24.21 1.91
N ASP A 18 -37.69 -23.95 3.01
CA ASP A 18 -37.23 -23.39 4.29
C ASP A 18 -35.93 -24.07 4.80
N PRO A 19 -34.85 -23.33 5.13
CA PRO A 19 -33.55 -23.88 5.51
C PRO A 19 -33.46 -24.43 6.95
N ARG A 20 -34.56 -24.46 7.72
CA ARG A 20 -34.54 -24.81 9.15
C ARG A 20 -34.65 -26.31 9.50
N THR A 21 -34.63 -27.23 8.53
CA THR A 21 -34.84 -28.67 8.81
C THR A 21 -33.84 -29.65 8.18
N THR A 22 -32.77 -29.18 7.54
CA THR A 22 -31.81 -30.10 6.88
C THR A 22 -30.60 -30.35 7.79
N SER A 23 -30.46 -31.58 8.30
CA SER A 23 -29.26 -31.95 9.07
C SER A 23 -28.03 -31.99 8.14
N LEU A 24 -26.88 -31.52 8.63
CA LEU A 24 -25.59 -31.47 7.91
C LEU A 24 -25.08 -32.83 7.38
N LYS A 25 -25.76 -33.95 7.67
CA LYS A 25 -25.41 -35.28 7.15
C LYS A 25 -25.95 -35.60 5.76
N GLU A 26 -26.91 -34.84 5.24
CA GLU A 26 -27.52 -35.12 3.93
C GLU A 26 -26.88 -34.34 2.76
N ALA A 27 -25.95 -33.42 3.03
CA ALA A 27 -25.25 -32.63 2.01
C ALA A 27 -24.06 -33.35 1.36
N ILE A 28 -23.78 -34.61 1.72
CA ILE A 28 -22.72 -35.42 1.12
C ILE A 28 -23.37 -36.49 0.24
N SER A 29 -23.65 -36.14 -1.01
CA SER A 29 -23.95 -37.14 -2.04
C SER A 29 -22.74 -38.06 -2.22
N PRO A 30 -22.91 -39.40 -2.30
CA PRO A 30 -21.80 -40.27 -2.68
C PRO A 30 -21.35 -39.92 -4.11
N PRO A 31 -20.05 -40.02 -4.43
CA PRO A 31 -19.55 -39.61 -5.73
C PRO A 31 -20.20 -40.45 -6.83
N THR A 32 -20.83 -39.77 -7.78
CA THR A 32 -21.44 -40.36 -8.96
C THR A 32 -20.40 -41.13 -9.77
N ALA A 33 -20.62 -42.44 -9.94
CA ALA A 33 -19.72 -43.39 -10.56
C ALA A 33 -19.67 -43.31 -12.11
N SER A 34 -19.58 -42.10 -12.69
CA SER A 34 -19.58 -41.93 -14.15
C SER A 34 -18.73 -40.78 -14.68
N HIS A 35 -17.66 -40.41 -13.99
CA HIS A 35 -16.55 -39.73 -14.65
C HIS A 35 -15.52 -40.78 -15.03
N SER A 36 -15.28 -40.92 -16.35
CA SER A 36 -14.06 -41.54 -16.86
C SER A 36 -12.91 -41.12 -15.96
N ARG A 37 -12.17 -42.08 -15.38
CA ARG A 37 -10.95 -41.78 -14.62
C ARG A 37 -10.15 -40.78 -15.45
N VAL A 38 -10.17 -39.51 -15.04
CA VAL A 38 -9.10 -38.60 -15.40
C VAL A 38 -7.89 -39.34 -14.87
N SER A 39 -7.09 -39.88 -15.79
CA SER A 39 -5.80 -40.40 -15.44
C SER A 39 -5.07 -39.19 -14.90
N THR A 40 -5.09 -39.01 -13.58
CA THR A 40 -4.03 -38.28 -12.93
C THR A 40 -2.79 -39.04 -13.37
N THR A 41 -2.11 -38.53 -14.37
CA THR A 41 -0.68 -38.78 -14.51
C THR A 41 -0.16 -38.51 -13.12
N SER A 42 0.14 -39.59 -12.41
CA SER A 42 0.99 -39.53 -11.25
C SER A 42 2.26 -38.88 -11.79
N SER A 43 2.33 -37.56 -11.69
CA SER A 43 3.59 -36.84 -11.62
C SER A 43 4.39 -37.69 -10.65
N SER A 44 5.38 -38.38 -11.21
CA SER A 44 6.31 -39.14 -10.42
C SER A 44 6.67 -38.25 -9.25
N THR A 45 6.58 -38.78 -8.04
CA THR A 45 7.29 -38.26 -6.88
C THR A 45 8.79 -38.30 -7.21
N ALA A 46 9.20 -37.46 -8.15
CA ALA A 46 10.58 -37.16 -8.44
C ALA A 46 11.12 -36.49 -7.19
N ASP A 47 12.37 -36.78 -6.86
CA ASP A 47 13.14 -36.18 -5.78
C ASP A 47 13.16 -34.64 -5.89
N TYR A 48 12.06 -33.99 -5.49
CA TYR A 48 11.98 -32.54 -5.44
C TYR A 48 12.92 -32.06 -4.35
N LYS A 49 14.03 -31.47 -4.77
CA LYS A 49 14.99 -30.82 -3.89
C LYS A 49 14.67 -29.32 -3.90
N PRO A 50 14.05 -28.78 -2.85
CA PRO A 50 13.72 -27.36 -2.80
C PRO A 50 15.01 -26.53 -2.90
N PHE A 51 14.94 -25.40 -3.61
CA PHE A 51 16.06 -24.47 -3.79
C PHE A 51 17.29 -25.10 -4.49
N ASP A 52 17.08 -26.12 -5.33
CA ASP A 52 18.11 -26.72 -6.20
C ASP A 52 18.16 -26.01 -7.55
N THR A 53 18.66 -24.78 -7.54
CA THR A 53 18.80 -23.97 -8.76
C THR A 53 19.97 -24.45 -9.61
N LYS A 54 19.69 -24.76 -10.88
CA LYS A 54 20.71 -25.08 -11.90
C LYS A 54 21.00 -23.84 -12.74
N VAL A 55 22.28 -23.54 -12.93
CA VAL A 55 22.73 -22.39 -13.74
C VAL A 55 23.69 -22.88 -14.81
N SER A 56 23.45 -22.48 -16.05
CA SER A 56 24.34 -22.69 -17.19
C SER A 56 24.67 -21.35 -17.84
N LYS A 57 25.76 -21.33 -18.60
CA LYS A 57 26.15 -20.19 -19.43
C LYS A 57 26.38 -20.69 -20.85
N LEU A 58 25.63 -20.13 -21.79
CA LEU A 58 25.76 -20.45 -23.22
C LEU A 58 26.97 -19.75 -23.83
N ASP A 59 27.42 -20.22 -25.00
CA ASP A 59 28.60 -19.70 -25.70
C ASP A 59 28.47 -18.21 -26.07
N ASN A 60 27.25 -17.74 -26.33
CA ASN A 60 26.96 -16.33 -26.60
C ASN A 60 27.01 -15.44 -25.33
N GLY A 61 27.16 -16.04 -24.14
CA GLY A 61 27.24 -15.35 -22.85
C GLY A 61 25.90 -15.25 -22.11
N LEU A 62 24.78 -15.70 -22.70
CA LEU A 62 23.48 -15.79 -22.03
C LEU A 62 23.56 -16.75 -20.85
N ARG A 63 23.06 -16.31 -19.70
CA ARG A 63 22.92 -17.16 -18.52
C ARG A 63 21.52 -17.75 -18.49
N VAL A 64 21.41 -19.05 -18.22
CA VAL A 64 20.14 -19.74 -18.06
C VAL A 64 20.06 -20.31 -16.64
N ALA A 65 19.01 -19.99 -15.91
CA ALA A 65 18.76 -20.47 -14.57
C ALA A 65 17.42 -21.17 -14.50
N SER A 66 17.36 -22.35 -13.89
CA SER A 66 16.10 -23.05 -13.71
C SER A 66 16.00 -23.69 -12.34
N GLU A 67 14.78 -23.74 -11.83
CA GLU A 67 14.42 -24.49 -10.64
C GLU A 67 13.20 -25.36 -10.95
N ASP A 68 13.28 -26.65 -10.65
CA ASP A 68 12.10 -27.50 -10.73
C ASP A 68 11.14 -27.11 -9.61
N TYR A 69 9.83 -27.20 -9.88
CA TYR A 69 8.80 -26.79 -8.93
C TYR A 69 7.54 -27.60 -9.13
N PHE A 70 6.86 -27.93 -8.03
CA PHE A 70 5.66 -28.73 -8.07
C PHE A 70 4.50 -28.01 -8.80
N GLY A 71 3.77 -28.77 -9.62
CA GLY A 71 2.57 -28.32 -10.34
C GLY A 71 2.75 -28.22 -11.86
N GLU A 72 1.62 -28.04 -12.53
CA GLU A 72 1.49 -28.03 -14.01
C GLU A 72 1.73 -26.65 -14.64
N TYR A 73 1.87 -25.61 -13.81
CA TYR A 73 2.18 -24.25 -14.22
C TYR A 73 3.66 -23.95 -14.02
N CYS A 74 4.21 -23.13 -14.92
CA CYS A 74 5.57 -22.64 -14.86
C CYS A 74 5.59 -21.12 -14.95
N THR A 75 6.64 -20.50 -14.40
CA THR A 75 6.91 -19.08 -14.53
C THR A 75 8.30 -18.90 -15.11
N PHE A 76 8.44 -18.18 -16.22
CA PHE A 76 9.72 -17.96 -16.85
C PHE A 76 9.78 -16.61 -17.54
N GLY A 77 10.99 -16.18 -17.88
CA GLY A 77 11.20 -14.86 -18.42
C GLY A 77 12.66 -14.50 -18.55
N VAL A 78 12.90 -13.34 -19.13
CA VAL A 78 14.25 -12.79 -19.32
C VAL A 78 14.37 -11.53 -18.47
N ALA A 79 15.34 -11.55 -17.55
CA ALA A 79 15.80 -10.36 -16.88
C ALA A 79 17.00 -9.78 -17.65
N ILE A 80 16.96 -8.49 -17.91
CA ILE A 80 17.97 -7.74 -18.66
C ILE A 80 18.56 -6.69 -17.71
N GLU A 81 19.87 -6.66 -17.60
CA GLU A 81 20.61 -5.63 -16.86
C GLU A 81 20.54 -4.30 -17.63
N SER A 82 19.39 -3.65 -17.57
CA SER A 82 19.04 -2.41 -18.25
C SER A 82 17.99 -1.70 -17.41
N GLY A 83 17.95 -0.38 -17.43
CA GLY A 83 17.05 0.39 -16.55
C GLY A 83 17.35 1.88 -16.64
N CYS A 84 16.57 2.71 -15.93
CA CYS A 84 16.70 4.16 -16.07
C CYS A 84 18.11 4.68 -15.70
N ARG A 85 18.88 3.95 -14.87
CA ARG A 85 20.28 4.31 -14.54
C ARG A 85 21.20 4.39 -15.77
N HIS A 86 20.82 3.72 -16.86
CA HIS A 86 21.61 3.60 -18.09
C HIS A 86 21.20 4.63 -19.17
N GLU A 87 20.32 5.57 -18.84
CA GLU A 87 19.80 6.58 -19.77
C GLU A 87 20.70 7.82 -19.86
N ALA A 88 21.97 7.76 -19.47
CA ALA A 88 22.86 8.94 -19.44
C ALA A 88 22.93 9.66 -20.80
N LEU A 89 22.96 8.88 -21.89
CA LEU A 89 23.10 9.34 -23.27
C LEU A 89 21.78 9.32 -24.07
N TYR A 90 20.69 8.98 -23.39
CA TYR A 90 19.37 8.82 -23.97
C TYR A 90 18.37 9.73 -23.26
N PRO A 91 17.22 10.04 -23.86
CA PRO A 91 16.15 10.76 -23.18
C PRO A 91 15.74 10.04 -21.89
N LYS A 92 15.48 10.81 -20.83
CA LYS A 92 15.09 10.25 -19.53
C LYS A 92 13.68 9.66 -19.65
N GLY A 93 13.49 8.43 -19.16
CA GLY A 93 12.26 7.66 -19.32
C GLY A 93 12.21 6.79 -20.59
N THR A 94 13.32 6.62 -21.31
CA THR A 94 13.41 5.68 -22.45
C THR A 94 12.98 4.27 -22.03
N THR A 95 13.40 3.81 -20.86
CA THR A 95 13.04 2.49 -20.32
C THR A 95 11.57 2.37 -19.92
N HIS A 96 10.96 3.47 -19.46
CA HIS A 96 9.53 3.52 -19.18
C HIS A 96 8.69 3.40 -20.46
N VAL A 97 9.11 4.07 -21.54
CA VAL A 97 8.46 3.91 -22.86
C VAL A 97 8.63 2.48 -23.38
N ILE A 98 9.83 1.89 -23.26
CA ILE A 98 10.08 0.48 -23.64
C ILE A 98 9.23 -0.49 -22.81
N GLU A 99 9.01 -0.21 -21.52
CA GLU A 99 8.12 -0.99 -20.65
C GLU A 99 6.68 -0.95 -21.15
N LYS A 100 6.16 0.22 -21.56
CA LYS A 100 4.80 0.33 -22.13
C LYS A 100 4.66 -0.26 -23.54
N LEU A 101 5.75 -0.31 -24.30
CA LEU A 101 5.82 -0.99 -25.60
C LEU A 101 6.05 -2.50 -25.48
N ALA A 102 6.20 -3.03 -24.26
CA ALA A 102 6.31 -4.47 -24.07
C ALA A 102 5.03 -5.16 -24.57
N PHE A 103 5.22 -6.26 -25.31
CA PHE A 103 4.15 -7.05 -25.91
C PHE A 103 3.27 -6.29 -26.92
N ALA A 104 3.78 -5.17 -27.46
CA ALA A 104 3.25 -4.54 -28.66
C ALA A 104 3.59 -5.36 -29.93
N SER A 105 3.38 -4.78 -31.10
CA SER A 105 3.61 -5.47 -32.37
C SER A 105 5.06 -5.95 -32.51
N THR A 106 5.24 -7.13 -33.10
CA THR A 106 6.55 -7.72 -33.40
C THR A 106 6.67 -8.00 -34.89
N LEU A 107 7.86 -8.37 -35.36
CA LEU A 107 8.06 -8.76 -36.76
C LEU A 107 7.18 -9.96 -37.17
N LYS A 108 6.89 -10.87 -36.23
CA LYS A 108 6.16 -12.11 -36.50
C LYS A 108 4.66 -12.02 -36.20
N HIS A 109 4.28 -11.25 -35.18
CA HIS A 109 2.91 -11.20 -34.67
C HIS A 109 2.46 -9.76 -34.51
N ALA A 110 1.25 -9.44 -34.98
CA ALA A 110 0.59 -8.19 -34.65
C ALA A 110 0.19 -8.17 -33.16
N ARG A 111 -0.02 -6.97 -32.60
CA ARG A 111 -0.42 -6.80 -31.20
C ARG A 111 -1.67 -7.61 -30.83
N GLU A 112 -2.69 -7.64 -31.70
CA GLU A 112 -3.93 -8.38 -31.46
C GLU A 112 -3.72 -9.89 -31.42
N ASP A 113 -2.80 -10.41 -32.25
CA ASP A 113 -2.46 -11.83 -32.27
C ASP A 113 -1.75 -12.25 -30.98
N ILE A 114 -0.85 -11.40 -30.47
CA ILE A 114 -0.15 -11.61 -29.20
C ILE A 114 -1.16 -11.65 -28.05
N LEU A 115 -2.03 -10.63 -27.95
CA LEU A 115 -3.06 -10.57 -26.92
C LEU A 115 -4.02 -11.77 -26.99
N SER A 116 -4.44 -12.17 -28.20
CA SER A 116 -5.28 -13.35 -28.38
C SER A 116 -4.59 -14.65 -27.97
N ALA A 117 -3.29 -14.80 -28.24
CA ALA A 117 -2.51 -15.97 -27.84
C ALA A 117 -2.35 -16.06 -26.32
N ILE A 118 -2.14 -14.92 -25.65
CA ILE A 118 -2.08 -14.83 -24.19
C ILE A 118 -3.42 -15.24 -23.57
N GLU A 119 -4.53 -14.68 -24.05
CA GLU A 119 -5.87 -15.00 -23.55
C GLU A 119 -6.23 -16.48 -23.77
N LYS A 120 -5.97 -17.02 -24.97
CA LYS A 120 -6.24 -18.44 -25.30
C LYS A 120 -5.38 -19.41 -24.49
N SER A 121 -4.17 -19.01 -24.11
CA SER A 121 -3.27 -19.83 -23.30
C SER A 121 -3.55 -19.71 -21.79
N GLY A 122 -4.37 -18.74 -21.37
CA GLY A 122 -4.56 -18.40 -19.96
C GLY A 122 -3.27 -17.94 -19.29
N ALA A 123 -2.32 -17.43 -20.08
CA ALA A 123 -1.04 -16.97 -19.58
C ALA A 123 -1.19 -15.59 -18.94
N LEU A 124 -0.44 -15.37 -17.86
CA LEU A 124 -0.20 -14.03 -17.33
C LEU A 124 1.15 -13.58 -17.85
N ILE A 125 1.23 -12.39 -18.44
CA ILE A 125 2.47 -11.79 -18.90
C ILE A 125 2.64 -10.44 -18.23
N ASP A 126 3.89 -10.08 -17.95
CA ASP A 126 4.21 -8.78 -17.40
C ASP A 126 5.60 -8.32 -17.83
N CYS A 127 5.78 -7.00 -17.89
CA CYS A 127 7.06 -6.35 -18.11
C CYS A 127 7.23 -5.25 -17.06
N GLN A 128 8.29 -5.35 -16.26
CA GLN A 128 8.60 -4.37 -15.24
C GLN A 128 9.99 -3.77 -15.47
N ALA A 129 10.07 -2.44 -15.54
CA ALA A 129 11.32 -1.71 -15.54
C ALA A 129 11.64 -1.16 -14.15
N THR A 130 12.81 -1.51 -13.62
CA THR A 130 13.40 -0.94 -12.41
C THR A 130 14.59 -0.05 -12.76
N ARG A 131 15.30 0.48 -11.76
CA ARG A 131 16.45 1.38 -12.00
C ARG A 131 17.61 0.69 -12.72
N ASP A 132 17.83 -0.60 -12.48
CA ASP A 132 18.96 -1.36 -13.00
C ASP A 132 18.57 -2.58 -13.85
N THR A 133 17.31 -3.03 -13.77
CA THR A 133 16.83 -4.26 -14.41
C THR A 133 15.48 -4.06 -15.11
N ILE A 134 15.32 -4.59 -16.32
CA ILE A 134 14.02 -4.77 -17.00
C ILE A 134 13.73 -6.27 -17.05
N ILE A 135 12.53 -6.68 -16.64
CA ILE A 135 12.12 -8.08 -16.56
C ILE A 135 10.90 -8.29 -17.44
N TYR A 136 11.02 -9.21 -18.40
CA TYR A 136 9.90 -9.72 -19.20
C TYR A 136 9.58 -11.12 -18.71
N ALA A 137 8.38 -11.35 -18.18
CA ALA A 137 8.03 -12.63 -17.57
C ALA A 137 6.63 -13.09 -17.96
N THR A 138 6.42 -14.40 -17.87
CA THR A 138 5.13 -15.02 -18.03
C THR A 138 4.92 -16.17 -17.05
N SER A 139 3.69 -16.35 -16.60
CA SER A 139 3.22 -17.55 -15.91
C SER A 139 2.16 -18.23 -16.76
N CYS A 140 2.41 -19.47 -17.16
CA CYS A 140 1.51 -20.23 -18.03
C CYS A 140 1.55 -21.73 -17.73
N HIS A 141 0.60 -22.47 -18.31
CA HIS A 141 0.61 -23.93 -18.27
C HIS A 141 1.80 -24.48 -19.07
N ARG A 142 2.45 -25.56 -18.61
CA ARG A 142 3.66 -26.13 -19.24
C ARG A 142 3.48 -26.46 -20.73
N GLU A 143 2.28 -26.86 -21.15
CA GLU A 143 1.96 -27.14 -22.57
C GLU A 143 2.11 -25.91 -23.49
N LYS A 144 2.02 -24.70 -22.94
CA LYS A 144 2.09 -23.43 -23.66
C LYS A 144 3.47 -22.78 -23.63
N LEU A 145 4.46 -23.48 -23.07
CA LEU A 145 5.83 -22.99 -22.91
C LEU A 145 6.46 -22.53 -24.23
N GLN A 146 6.36 -23.32 -25.31
CA GLN A 146 6.96 -22.96 -26.61
C GLN A 146 6.32 -21.72 -27.22
N GLU A 147 4.99 -21.62 -27.16
CA GLU A 147 4.22 -20.48 -27.69
C GLU A 147 4.58 -19.19 -26.95
N MET A 148 4.60 -19.25 -25.61
CA MET A 148 4.93 -18.08 -24.79
C MET A 148 6.41 -17.67 -24.88
N MET A 149 7.33 -18.64 -25.03
CA MET A 149 8.74 -18.34 -25.25
C MET A 149 8.98 -17.63 -26.60
N GLU A 150 8.21 -18.00 -27.62
CA GLU A 150 8.25 -17.30 -28.91
C GLU A 150 7.75 -15.86 -28.80
N ILE A 151 6.69 -15.61 -28.03
CA ILE A 151 6.20 -14.26 -27.76
C ILE A 151 7.27 -13.44 -27.01
N ILE A 152 7.78 -13.93 -25.87
CA ILE A 152 8.79 -13.21 -25.07
C ILE A 152 10.04 -12.89 -25.91
N SER A 153 10.59 -13.88 -26.62
CA SER A 153 11.78 -13.66 -27.45
C SER A 153 11.54 -12.68 -28.59
N SER A 154 10.34 -12.70 -29.19
CA SER A 154 10.00 -11.77 -30.27
C SER A 154 9.79 -10.36 -29.75
N THR A 155 9.21 -10.17 -28.57
CA THR A 155 9.10 -8.87 -27.91
C THR A 155 10.47 -8.27 -27.58
N ILE A 156 11.41 -9.09 -27.09
CA ILE A 156 12.74 -8.62 -26.67
C ILE A 156 13.65 -8.31 -27.86
N LEU A 157 13.73 -9.22 -28.84
CA LEU A 157 14.72 -9.13 -29.92
C LEU A 157 14.13 -8.60 -31.22
N ARG A 158 12.84 -8.79 -31.46
CA ARG A 158 12.18 -8.46 -32.74
C ARG A 158 10.93 -7.57 -32.58
N PRO A 159 10.95 -6.54 -31.70
CA PRO A 159 9.83 -5.61 -31.62
C PRO A 159 9.71 -4.82 -32.93
N ARG A 160 8.49 -4.44 -33.28
CA ARG A 160 8.21 -3.52 -34.38
C ARG A 160 7.55 -2.28 -33.76
N PHE A 161 8.32 -1.20 -33.62
CA PHE A 161 7.77 0.04 -33.11
C PHE A 161 7.16 0.86 -34.25
N ASP A 162 5.83 0.78 -34.35
CA ASP A 162 5.03 1.61 -35.24
C ASP A 162 4.80 2.99 -34.58
N GLU A 163 4.74 4.07 -35.36
CA GLU A 163 4.65 5.45 -34.83
C GLU A 163 3.40 5.66 -33.96
N ASP A 164 2.28 5.04 -34.33
CA ASP A 164 1.02 5.09 -33.58
C ASP A 164 1.15 4.40 -32.20
N GLU A 165 1.84 3.25 -32.14
CA GLU A 165 2.05 2.51 -30.89
C GLU A 165 3.00 3.28 -29.95
N ILE A 166 4.03 3.93 -30.50
CA ILE A 166 4.92 4.81 -29.73
C ILE A 166 4.13 5.98 -29.15
N ALA A 167 3.28 6.63 -29.96
CA ALA A 167 2.48 7.76 -29.51
C ALA A 167 1.51 7.35 -28.38
N GLU A 168 0.86 6.18 -28.50
CA GLU A 168 0.02 5.60 -27.42
C GLU A 168 0.84 5.33 -26.15
N ALA A 169 2.02 4.74 -26.27
CA ALA A 169 2.90 4.46 -25.15
C ALA A 169 3.33 5.73 -24.41
N ILE A 170 3.70 6.79 -25.14
CA ILE A 170 4.05 8.10 -24.55
C ILE A 170 2.84 8.72 -23.85
N ALA A 171 1.65 8.66 -24.46
CA ALA A 171 0.42 9.17 -23.85
C ALA A 171 0.10 8.44 -22.53
N ASN A 172 0.24 7.11 -22.51
CA ASN A 172 0.06 6.30 -21.29
C ASN A 172 1.09 6.64 -20.23
N CYS A 173 2.36 6.83 -20.61
CA CYS A 173 3.43 7.27 -19.70
C CYS A 173 3.10 8.63 -19.07
N ASN A 174 2.63 9.59 -19.88
CA ASN A 174 2.27 10.93 -19.41
C ASN A 174 1.09 10.90 -18.44
N PHE A 175 0.08 10.08 -18.73
CA PHE A 175 -1.05 9.86 -17.83
C PHE A 175 -0.58 9.30 -16.48
N GLU A 176 0.21 8.23 -16.49
CA GLU A 176 0.76 7.62 -15.27
C GLU A 176 1.58 8.60 -14.45
N SER A 177 2.48 9.35 -15.07
CA SER A 177 3.29 10.37 -14.38
C SER A 177 2.45 11.49 -13.76
N SER A 178 1.34 11.87 -14.42
CA SER A 178 0.42 12.90 -13.90
C SER A 178 -0.41 12.43 -12.70
N GLU A 179 -0.67 11.12 -12.63
CA GLU A 179 -1.47 10.52 -11.56
C GLU A 179 -0.61 10.02 -10.40
N LEU A 180 0.68 9.71 -10.61
CA LEU A 180 1.56 9.15 -9.59
C LEU A 180 1.66 10.02 -8.32
N GLY A 181 1.67 11.35 -8.48
CA GLY A 181 1.67 12.30 -7.36
C GLY A 181 0.31 12.50 -6.70
N LYS A 182 -0.77 12.01 -7.31
CA LYS A 182 -2.16 12.14 -6.83
C LYS A 182 -2.70 10.83 -6.23
N GLN A 183 -1.88 9.79 -6.18
CA GLN A 183 -2.27 8.54 -5.56
C GLN A 183 -2.14 8.64 -4.04
N ILE A 184 -3.01 7.94 -3.33
CA ILE A 184 -2.94 7.78 -1.88
C ILE A 184 -1.62 7.11 -1.48
N GLU A 185 -1.20 6.12 -2.27
CA GLU A 185 0.09 5.43 -2.15
C GLU A 185 1.19 6.25 -2.84
N ILE A 186 1.63 7.31 -2.16
CA ILE A 186 2.66 8.23 -2.67
C ILE A 186 4.08 7.62 -2.67
N GLU A 187 4.27 6.43 -2.11
CA GLU A 187 5.56 5.76 -1.98
C GLU A 187 6.37 5.70 -3.28
N PRO A 188 5.81 5.26 -4.42
CA PRO A 188 6.60 5.15 -5.65
C PRO A 188 7.09 6.53 -6.12
N PHE A 189 6.22 7.55 -6.03
CA PHE A 189 6.58 8.93 -6.34
C PHE A 189 7.70 9.43 -5.42
N LEU A 190 7.51 9.35 -4.11
CA LEU A 190 8.44 9.87 -3.12
C LEU A 190 9.78 9.13 -3.18
N THR A 191 9.76 7.83 -3.47
CA THR A 191 10.94 7.00 -3.72
C THR A 191 11.72 7.52 -4.93
N ASP A 192 11.05 7.85 -6.04
CA ASP A 192 11.73 8.41 -7.21
C ASP A 192 12.39 9.76 -6.89
N ARG A 193 11.71 10.61 -6.11
CA ARG A 193 12.21 11.94 -5.72
C ARG A 193 13.37 11.90 -4.74
N ILE A 194 13.36 11.00 -3.76
CA ILE A 194 14.50 10.86 -2.85
C ILE A 194 15.75 10.35 -3.57
N HIS A 195 15.62 9.51 -4.60
CA HIS A 195 16.75 9.13 -5.45
C HIS A 195 17.27 10.32 -6.25
N GLN A 196 16.39 11.15 -6.80
CA GLN A 196 16.76 12.39 -7.49
C GLN A 196 17.50 13.36 -6.55
N ALA A 197 17.06 13.48 -5.29
CA ALA A 197 17.78 14.28 -4.29
C ALA A 197 19.16 13.68 -3.96
N ALA A 198 19.24 12.36 -3.76
CA ALA A 198 20.45 11.66 -3.31
C ALA A 198 21.57 11.60 -4.36
N PHE A 199 21.21 11.32 -5.62
CA PHE A 199 22.15 11.06 -6.72
C PHE A 199 22.10 12.14 -7.81
N ARG A 200 21.19 13.12 -7.71
CA ARG A 200 21.03 14.24 -8.66
C ARG A 200 20.92 13.74 -10.10
N SER A 201 21.66 14.34 -11.03
CA SER A 201 21.70 13.96 -12.44
C SER A 201 22.73 12.86 -12.73
N ASN A 202 22.98 11.95 -11.77
CA ASN A 202 23.87 10.81 -11.95
C ASN A 202 23.12 9.48 -11.84
N THR A 203 23.13 8.67 -12.90
CA THR A 203 22.70 7.25 -12.92
C THR A 203 21.43 6.97 -12.11
N LEU A 204 21.54 6.54 -10.85
CA LEU A 204 20.40 6.21 -9.98
C LEU A 204 19.47 7.40 -9.67
N GLY A 205 19.94 8.62 -9.87
CA GLY A 205 19.14 9.84 -9.75
C GLY A 205 18.34 10.18 -11.01
N PHE A 206 18.57 9.46 -12.11
CA PHE A 206 17.66 9.49 -13.25
C PHE A 206 16.30 8.93 -12.83
N ARG A 207 15.25 9.64 -13.27
CA ARG A 207 13.88 9.31 -12.92
C ARG A 207 13.46 8.03 -13.61
N ARG A 208 12.65 7.24 -12.92
CA ARG A 208 12.05 6.05 -13.51
C ARG A 208 10.97 6.43 -14.52
N HIS A 209 10.16 7.43 -14.21
CA HIS A 209 9.02 7.83 -15.03
C HIS A 209 9.38 9.02 -15.93
N VAL A 210 8.75 9.05 -17.12
CA VAL A 210 8.86 10.15 -18.07
C VAL A 210 8.26 11.42 -17.45
N ASP A 211 8.94 12.55 -17.59
CA ASP A 211 8.37 13.85 -17.22
C ASP A 211 7.90 14.58 -18.48
N PRO A 212 6.60 14.86 -18.62
CA PRO A 212 6.07 15.61 -19.76
C PRO A 212 6.76 16.96 -19.98
N SER A 213 7.29 17.60 -18.94
CA SER A 213 7.98 18.89 -19.03
C SER A 213 9.41 18.80 -19.57
N GLU A 214 10.03 17.62 -19.55
CA GLU A 214 11.36 17.38 -20.12
C GLU A 214 11.31 16.77 -21.53
N ILE A 215 10.12 16.49 -22.05
CA ILE A 215 9.93 16.12 -23.46
C ILE A 215 9.99 17.41 -24.28
N GLU A 216 11.20 17.80 -24.70
CA GLU A 216 11.38 18.96 -25.57
C GLU A 216 10.87 18.67 -26.99
N ASN A 217 11.05 17.44 -27.49
CA ASN A 217 10.52 16.99 -28.78
C ASN A 217 9.90 15.60 -28.68
N VAL A 218 8.73 15.39 -29.28
CA VAL A 218 8.12 14.04 -29.42
C VAL A 218 9.06 13.07 -30.17
N GLU A 219 9.93 13.61 -31.02
CA GLU A 219 10.98 12.88 -31.75
C GLU A 219 12.09 12.31 -30.85
N ASP A 220 12.19 12.74 -29.58
CA ASP A 220 13.19 12.24 -28.64
C ASP A 220 13.04 10.73 -28.42
N PHE A 221 11.80 10.23 -28.44
CA PHE A 221 11.47 8.79 -28.34
C PHE A 221 11.22 8.14 -29.71
N SER A 222 11.86 8.64 -30.77
CA SER A 222 11.77 8.03 -32.10
C SER A 222 12.17 6.55 -32.11
N ARG A 223 11.57 5.80 -33.04
CA ARG A 223 11.84 4.37 -33.26
C ARG A 223 13.34 4.07 -33.30
N ASP A 224 14.10 4.87 -34.04
CA ASP A 224 15.52 4.63 -34.24
C ASP A 224 16.29 4.76 -32.91
N LYS A 225 15.98 5.78 -32.08
CA LYS A 225 16.56 5.94 -30.73
C LYS A 225 16.23 4.76 -29.81
N LEU A 226 15.02 4.24 -29.87
CA LEU A 226 14.62 3.06 -29.09
C LEU A 226 15.42 1.83 -29.53
N TYR A 227 15.59 1.60 -30.83
CA TYR A 227 16.44 0.52 -31.33
C TYR A 227 17.93 0.72 -30.99
N GLU A 228 18.45 1.95 -31.03
CA GLU A 228 19.82 2.23 -30.59
C GLU A 228 20.02 1.87 -29.11
N TYR A 229 19.05 2.21 -28.25
CA TYR A 229 19.07 1.83 -26.83
C TYR A 229 19.04 0.31 -26.68
N MET A 230 18.05 -0.36 -27.28
CA MET A 230 17.92 -1.81 -27.18
C MET A 230 19.15 -2.53 -27.73
N CYS A 231 19.65 -2.15 -28.90
CA CYS A 231 20.86 -2.73 -29.48
C CYS A 231 22.06 -2.68 -28.52
N ARG A 232 22.16 -1.62 -27.71
CA ARG A 232 23.29 -1.43 -26.80
C ARG A 232 23.16 -2.21 -25.50
N TYR A 233 21.94 -2.28 -24.95
CA TYR A 233 21.68 -2.85 -23.62
C TYR A 233 21.21 -4.31 -23.68
N TYR A 234 20.47 -4.69 -24.73
CA TYR A 234 19.84 -6.01 -24.89
C TYR A 234 20.84 -6.99 -25.53
N THR A 235 21.95 -7.21 -24.82
CA THR A 235 22.99 -8.16 -25.24
C THR A 235 22.91 -9.46 -24.43
N PRO A 236 23.21 -10.63 -25.01
CA PRO A 236 23.13 -11.92 -24.30
C PRO A 236 23.91 -11.95 -22.97
N LYS A 237 25.07 -11.28 -22.91
CA LYS A 237 25.90 -11.21 -21.69
C LYS A 237 25.18 -10.54 -20.50
N ARG A 238 24.25 -9.63 -20.78
CA ARG A 238 23.46 -8.87 -19.80
C ARG A 238 22.08 -9.46 -19.56
N MET A 239 21.78 -10.59 -20.21
CA MET A 239 20.51 -11.29 -20.06
C MET A 239 20.67 -12.52 -19.17
N VAL A 240 19.61 -12.78 -18.40
CA VAL A 240 19.40 -14.03 -17.67
C VAL A 240 18.03 -14.55 -18.03
N LEU A 241 17.98 -15.73 -18.66
CA LEU A 241 16.74 -16.47 -18.84
C LEU A 241 16.52 -17.32 -17.58
N ALA A 242 15.46 -17.04 -16.85
CA ALA A 242 15.10 -17.74 -15.62
C ALA A 242 13.78 -18.50 -15.80
N GLY A 243 13.67 -19.70 -15.23
CA GLY A 243 12.44 -20.51 -15.31
C GLY A 243 12.20 -21.39 -14.07
N VAL A 244 11.01 -21.28 -13.49
CA VAL A 244 10.58 -22.05 -12.31
C VAL A 244 9.44 -22.99 -12.72
N GLY A 245 9.56 -24.26 -12.35
CA GLY A 245 8.60 -25.31 -12.75
C GLY A 245 8.87 -25.89 -14.13
N MET A 246 10.14 -25.97 -14.54
CA MET A 246 10.54 -26.55 -15.83
C MET A 246 11.94 -27.17 -15.77
N ALA A 247 12.21 -28.11 -16.68
CA ALA A 247 13.49 -28.79 -16.76
C ALA A 247 14.59 -27.87 -17.31
N HIS A 248 15.79 -27.95 -16.73
CA HIS A 248 16.93 -27.11 -17.13
C HIS A 248 17.31 -27.30 -18.61
N ASP A 249 17.32 -28.55 -19.07
CA ASP A 249 17.73 -28.88 -20.44
C ASP A 249 16.70 -28.39 -21.48
N GLU A 250 15.41 -28.41 -21.13
CA GLU A 250 14.34 -27.85 -21.95
C GLU A 250 14.48 -26.33 -22.08
N LEU A 251 14.74 -25.63 -20.97
CA LEU A 251 14.95 -24.18 -20.98
C LEU A 251 16.21 -23.79 -21.77
N ASN A 252 17.30 -24.55 -21.66
CA ASN A 252 18.50 -24.35 -22.47
C ASN A 252 18.22 -24.50 -23.97
N ALA A 253 17.45 -25.52 -24.36
CA ALA A 253 17.08 -25.75 -25.76
C ALA A 253 16.22 -24.61 -26.30
N LEU A 254 15.28 -24.11 -25.50
CA LEU A 254 14.46 -22.95 -25.84
C LEU A 254 15.29 -21.67 -25.98
N ALA A 255 16.25 -21.44 -25.08
CA ALA A 255 17.16 -20.31 -25.14
C ALA A 255 17.95 -20.30 -26.45
N LEU A 256 18.56 -21.43 -26.82
CA LEU A 256 19.35 -21.58 -28.05
C LEU A 256 18.52 -21.39 -29.32
N ARG A 257 17.23 -21.77 -29.27
CA ARG A 257 16.32 -21.64 -30.42
C ARG A 257 15.77 -20.23 -30.61
N HIS A 258 15.42 -19.56 -29.52
CA HIS A 258 14.63 -18.33 -29.57
C HIS A 258 15.40 -17.04 -29.25
N LEU A 259 16.48 -17.12 -28.47
CA LEU A 259 17.27 -15.96 -28.02
C LEU A 259 18.61 -15.83 -28.77
N ASP A 260 18.57 -15.98 -30.10
CA ASP A 260 19.73 -15.71 -30.95
C ASP A 260 19.83 -14.21 -31.26
N GLU A 261 20.90 -13.57 -30.79
CA GLU A 261 21.22 -12.16 -31.02
C GLU A 261 21.27 -11.80 -32.51
N ARG A 262 21.64 -12.74 -33.40
CA ARG A 262 21.66 -12.50 -34.85
C ARG A 262 20.28 -12.26 -35.43
N SER A 263 19.24 -12.74 -34.75
CA SER A 263 17.85 -12.55 -35.16
C SER A 263 17.25 -11.22 -34.69
N ALA A 264 17.99 -10.42 -33.93
CA ALA A 264 17.50 -9.15 -33.41
C ALA A 264 17.25 -8.13 -34.53
N ILE A 265 16.21 -7.31 -34.37
CA ILE A 265 15.73 -6.37 -35.42
C ILE A 265 16.82 -5.44 -35.91
N TRP A 266 17.65 -4.92 -35.01
CA TRP A 266 18.79 -4.04 -35.31
C TRP A 266 19.95 -4.74 -36.04
N ASN A 267 19.97 -6.07 -36.10
CA ASN A 267 20.97 -6.84 -36.85
C ASN A 267 20.45 -7.29 -38.23
N ILE A 268 19.13 -7.43 -38.39
CA ILE A 268 18.50 -7.92 -39.63
C ILE A 268 18.02 -6.77 -40.53
N ASP A 269 17.52 -5.68 -39.95
CA ASP A 269 16.96 -4.55 -40.68
C ASP A 269 18.05 -3.51 -40.95
N ARG A 270 18.41 -3.36 -42.23
CA ARG A 270 19.43 -2.41 -42.68
C ARG A 270 18.96 -0.95 -42.64
N SER A 271 17.67 -0.71 -42.44
CA SER A 271 17.14 0.64 -42.27
C SER A 271 17.46 1.22 -40.89
N VAL A 272 17.78 0.37 -39.91
CA VAL A 272 18.17 0.78 -38.56
C VAL A 272 19.69 1.04 -38.53
N ASP A 273 20.09 2.32 -38.53
CA ASP A 273 21.51 2.72 -38.44
C ASP A 273 21.99 2.80 -36.98
N VAL A 274 22.36 1.67 -36.38
CA VAL A 274 22.98 1.62 -35.05
C VAL A 274 24.49 1.94 -35.05
N SER A 275 25.08 2.28 -36.21
CA SER A 275 26.53 2.53 -36.30
C SER A 275 26.97 3.82 -35.59
N LYS A 276 26.03 4.75 -35.41
CA LYS A 276 26.21 6.02 -34.70
C LYS A 276 25.82 5.96 -33.22
N SER A 277 25.32 4.83 -32.75
CA SER A 277 24.93 4.67 -31.35
C SER A 277 26.13 4.93 -30.44
N PRO A 278 25.94 5.71 -29.36
CA PRO A 278 27.05 6.05 -28.50
C PRO A 278 27.54 4.82 -27.73
N LYS A 279 28.77 4.90 -27.20
CA LYS A 279 29.31 3.81 -26.39
C LYS A 279 28.47 3.63 -25.13
N MET A 280 28.46 2.39 -24.63
CA MET A 280 27.73 2.03 -23.41
C MET A 280 28.41 2.73 -22.25
N GLU A 281 27.65 3.57 -21.55
CA GLU A 281 28.11 4.23 -20.34
C GLU A 281 27.77 3.34 -19.14
N LEU A 282 28.81 2.88 -18.45
CA LEU A 282 28.72 2.11 -17.21
C LEU A 282 29.29 2.95 -16.07
N SER A 283 28.76 4.17 -15.90
CA SER A 283 29.19 5.05 -14.82
C SER A 283 28.75 4.50 -13.46
N THR A 284 29.65 4.60 -12.49
CA THR A 284 29.36 4.28 -11.09
C THR A 284 28.54 5.41 -10.48
N SER A 285 27.51 5.04 -9.73
CA SER A 285 26.68 5.98 -9.00
C SER A 285 27.47 6.64 -7.86
N GLN A 286 27.30 7.95 -7.71
CA GLN A 286 27.93 8.73 -6.64
C GLN A 286 26.83 9.36 -5.81
N TYR A 287 26.78 9.00 -4.53
CA TYR A 287 25.89 9.63 -3.57
C TYR A 287 26.40 11.03 -3.23
N THR A 288 25.54 12.03 -3.33
CA THR A 288 25.91 13.43 -3.03
C THR A 288 25.12 14.02 -1.86
N GLY A 289 24.06 13.34 -1.41
CA GLY A 289 22.99 13.98 -0.67
C GLY A 289 22.31 15.10 -1.48
N GLY A 290 21.31 15.73 -0.89
CA GLY A 290 20.62 16.85 -1.54
C GLY A 290 19.20 17.06 -1.08
N ASP A 291 18.55 18.03 -1.72
CA ASP A 291 17.19 18.46 -1.41
C ASP A 291 16.36 18.46 -2.69
N TRP A 292 15.16 17.88 -2.60
CA TRP A 292 14.14 17.98 -3.62
C TRP A 292 12.82 18.40 -2.96
N ARG A 293 12.20 19.45 -3.48
CA ARG A 293 10.96 20.00 -2.92
C ARG A 293 10.01 20.40 -4.02
N GLN A 294 8.73 20.08 -3.82
CA GLN A 294 7.67 20.57 -4.69
C GLN A 294 6.44 20.90 -3.86
N VAL A 295 6.06 22.19 -3.88
CA VAL A 295 4.84 22.68 -3.24
C VAL A 295 3.66 22.38 -4.15
N VAL A 296 2.71 21.59 -3.66
CA VAL A 296 1.47 21.24 -4.37
C VAL A 296 0.32 21.24 -3.37
N ASP A 297 -0.82 21.78 -3.77
CA ASP A 297 -2.05 21.64 -3.00
C ASP A 297 -2.65 20.25 -3.25
N LEU A 298 -2.68 19.43 -2.20
CA LEU A 298 -3.19 18.06 -2.25
C LEU A 298 -4.59 17.94 -1.61
N SER A 299 -5.25 19.06 -1.32
CA SER A 299 -6.58 19.08 -0.70
C SER A 299 -7.67 18.44 -1.57
N GLU A 300 -7.53 18.46 -2.90
CA GLU A 300 -8.49 17.90 -3.86
C GLU A 300 -8.15 16.46 -4.31
N VAL A 301 -7.08 15.88 -3.78
CA VAL A 301 -6.58 14.58 -4.20
C VAL A 301 -7.36 13.46 -3.51
N GLY A 302 -8.50 13.09 -4.11
CA GLY A 302 -9.33 11.96 -3.65
C GLY A 302 -10.75 12.02 -4.20
N ILE A 303 -11.00 11.39 -5.35
CA ILE A 303 -12.36 11.22 -5.85
C ILE A 303 -13.08 10.23 -4.94
N GLY A 304 -14.01 10.71 -4.10
CA GLY A 304 -15.04 9.88 -3.47
C GLY A 304 -14.93 9.55 -1.98
N THR A 305 -13.95 10.07 -1.24
CA THR A 305 -13.93 10.04 0.25
C THR A 305 -13.16 11.23 0.80
N PRO A 306 -13.50 11.79 1.99
CA PRO A 306 -12.69 12.83 2.61
C PRO A 306 -11.39 12.20 3.12
N PHE A 307 -10.38 12.11 2.26
CA PHE A 307 -9.03 11.78 2.69
C PHE A 307 -8.46 12.96 3.48
N PRO A 308 -7.66 12.70 4.54
CA PRO A 308 -6.96 13.77 5.21
C PRO A 308 -6.06 14.48 4.22
N HIS A 309 -6.04 15.80 4.30
CA HIS A 309 -5.06 16.61 3.58
C HIS A 309 -3.67 16.31 4.15
N LEU A 310 -2.80 15.72 3.34
CA LEU A 310 -1.47 15.26 3.75
C LEU A 310 -0.37 15.97 2.97
N ALA A 311 0.76 16.17 3.64
CA ALA A 311 2.06 16.46 3.07
C ALA A 311 3.01 15.28 3.37
N HIS A 312 4.07 15.17 2.57
CA HIS A 312 4.95 14.02 2.55
C HIS A 312 6.40 14.44 2.64
N VAL A 313 7.18 13.68 3.41
CA VAL A 313 8.62 13.89 3.57
C VAL A 313 9.36 12.56 3.55
N ALA A 314 10.51 12.51 2.91
CA ALA A 314 11.44 11.39 2.97
C ALA A 314 12.83 11.89 3.31
N VAL A 315 13.46 11.24 4.29
CA VAL A 315 14.84 11.49 4.67
C VAL A 315 15.64 10.22 4.42
N GLY A 316 16.78 10.34 3.73
CA GLY A 316 17.64 9.19 3.45
C GLY A 316 19.12 9.49 3.54
N PHE A 317 19.89 8.44 3.75
CA PHE A 317 21.35 8.44 3.84
C PHE A 317 21.93 7.43 2.84
N GLU A 318 23.23 7.52 2.56
CA GLU A 318 23.90 6.54 1.72
C GLU A 318 23.79 5.15 2.35
N GLY A 319 23.21 4.21 1.60
CA GLY A 319 23.12 2.81 1.97
C GLY A 319 24.36 2.05 1.54
N CYS A 320 24.19 0.77 1.20
CA CYS A 320 25.25 -0.05 0.63
C CYS A 320 24.76 -0.84 -0.58
N GLY A 321 25.70 -1.26 -1.41
CA GLY A 321 25.43 -2.17 -2.52
C GLY A 321 25.25 -3.61 -2.03
N TYR A 322 24.59 -4.45 -2.83
CA TYR A 322 24.33 -5.85 -2.46
C TYR A 322 25.58 -6.76 -2.46
N HIS A 323 26.73 -6.24 -2.91
CA HIS A 323 28.04 -6.89 -2.80
C HIS A 323 28.81 -6.51 -1.54
N ASP A 324 28.35 -5.50 -0.79
CA ASP A 324 28.96 -5.04 0.45
C ASP A 324 28.78 -6.08 1.57
N GLU A 325 29.78 -6.21 2.45
CA GLU A 325 29.72 -7.11 3.62
C GLU A 325 28.59 -6.68 4.58
N ASP A 326 28.26 -5.39 4.58
CA ASP A 326 27.23 -4.79 5.43
C ASP A 326 25.80 -4.98 4.92
N PHE A 327 25.62 -5.53 3.72
CA PHE A 327 24.31 -5.64 3.07
C PHE A 327 23.24 -6.28 3.98
N ILE A 328 23.59 -7.39 4.63
CA ILE A 328 22.65 -8.10 5.52
C ILE A 328 22.34 -7.28 6.78
N ALA A 329 23.31 -6.51 7.30
CA ALA A 329 23.07 -5.62 8.44
C ALA A 329 22.08 -4.50 8.07
N PHE A 330 22.16 -3.94 6.86
CA PHE A 330 21.16 -2.98 6.35
C PHE A 330 19.77 -3.62 6.18
N CYS A 331 19.67 -4.86 5.70
CA CYS A 331 18.39 -5.58 5.64
C CYS A 331 17.79 -5.81 7.03
N VAL A 332 18.60 -6.19 8.02
CA VAL A 332 18.14 -6.36 9.41
C VAL A 332 17.72 -5.01 10.00
N MET A 333 18.46 -3.92 9.72
CA MET A 333 18.10 -2.56 10.12
C MET A 333 16.73 -2.13 9.58
N GLN A 334 16.45 -2.43 8.31
CA GLN A 334 15.13 -2.16 7.71
C GLN A 334 14.03 -2.93 8.44
N ALA A 335 14.22 -4.22 8.71
CA ALA A 335 13.24 -5.04 9.42
C ALA A 335 13.01 -4.55 10.87
N LEU A 336 14.08 -4.08 11.53
CA LEU A 336 14.04 -3.55 12.90
C LEU A 336 13.26 -2.23 12.99
N LEU A 337 13.52 -1.30 12.06
CA LEU A 337 12.78 -0.05 11.98
C LEU A 337 11.33 -0.27 11.55
N GLY A 338 11.14 -1.05 10.48
CA GLY A 338 9.84 -1.41 9.92
C GLY A 338 8.96 -0.20 9.64
N GLY A 339 7.79 -0.17 10.28
CA GLY A 339 6.80 0.90 10.15
C GLY A 339 5.55 0.45 9.40
N GLY A 340 4.79 1.42 8.92
CA GLY A 340 3.57 1.18 8.15
C GLY A 340 2.68 2.42 8.09
N GLY A 341 1.43 2.21 7.71
CA GLY A 341 0.36 3.19 7.89
C GLY A 341 -0.20 3.13 9.32
N SER A 342 -0.66 4.27 9.83
CA SER A 342 -1.34 4.39 11.13
C SER A 342 -2.64 3.61 11.18
N PHE A 343 -3.24 3.36 10.01
CA PHE A 343 -4.33 2.42 9.84
C PHE A 343 -3.80 1.13 9.22
N SER A 344 -3.64 0.10 10.05
CA SER A 344 -3.38 -1.25 9.59
C SER A 344 -4.50 -2.15 10.10
N ALA A 345 -5.49 -2.44 9.24
CA ALA A 345 -6.57 -3.40 9.51
C ALA A 345 -6.04 -4.84 9.43
N GLY A 346 -5.01 -5.15 10.19
CA GLY A 346 -4.33 -6.44 10.20
C GLY A 346 -4.19 -7.00 11.59
N GLY A 347 -4.36 -8.31 11.71
CA GLY A 347 -4.01 -9.02 12.94
C GLY A 347 -2.51 -8.94 13.25
N PRO A 348 -2.10 -9.51 14.41
CA PRO A 348 -0.70 -9.57 14.84
C PRO A 348 0.23 -10.14 13.75
N GLY A 349 1.47 -9.63 13.70
CA GLY A 349 2.51 -10.11 12.78
C GLY A 349 2.90 -9.15 11.65
N LYS A 350 2.18 -8.04 11.46
CA LYS A 350 2.50 -7.01 10.45
C LYS A 350 3.61 -6.02 10.83
N GLY A 351 4.35 -6.28 11.92
CA GLY A 351 5.40 -5.38 12.40
C GLY A 351 4.93 -4.31 13.39
N MET A 352 3.86 -4.55 14.15
CA MET A 352 3.35 -3.60 15.16
C MET A 352 4.36 -3.25 16.27
N PHE A 353 5.36 -4.11 16.48
CA PHE A 353 6.41 -3.94 17.50
C PHE A 353 7.74 -3.44 16.91
N THR A 354 7.77 -2.93 15.67
CA THR A 354 8.98 -2.31 15.12
C THR A 354 9.13 -0.88 15.62
N ARG A 355 10.35 -0.32 15.62
CA ARG A 355 10.61 1.02 16.20
C ARG A 355 9.72 2.11 15.64
N LEU A 356 9.54 2.14 14.33
CA LEU A 356 8.72 3.16 13.68
C LEU A 356 7.23 2.96 13.96
N TYR A 357 6.79 1.73 14.21
CA TYR A 357 5.39 1.51 14.55
C TYR A 357 5.11 1.90 16.02
N ASP A 358 5.85 1.29 16.95
CA ASP A 358 5.59 1.48 18.38
C ASP A 358 6.13 2.80 18.94
N GLY A 359 7.36 3.18 18.56
CA GLY A 359 8.01 4.40 19.02
C GLY A 359 7.49 5.66 18.35
N VAL A 360 6.96 5.56 17.12
CA VAL A 360 6.54 6.70 16.31
C VAL A 360 5.03 6.69 16.06
N LEU A 361 4.48 5.73 15.32
CA LEU A 361 3.05 5.77 14.95
C LEU A 361 2.10 5.70 16.16
N ASN A 362 2.37 4.84 17.14
CA ASN A 362 1.55 4.73 18.36
C ASN A 362 1.59 6.00 19.23
N ARG A 363 2.69 6.75 19.20
CA ARG A 363 2.89 7.95 20.04
C ARG A 363 2.47 9.23 19.32
N CYS A 364 2.75 9.30 18.03
CA CYS A 364 2.43 10.42 17.15
C CYS A 364 1.20 10.06 16.32
N HIS A 365 0.02 10.04 16.97
CA HIS A 365 -1.27 9.68 16.36
C HIS A 365 -1.66 10.52 15.12
N TRP A 366 -0.96 11.63 14.88
CA TRP A 366 -1.17 12.53 13.76
C TRP A 366 -0.32 12.21 12.54
N LEU A 367 0.70 11.36 12.67
CA LEU A 367 1.36 10.77 11.52
C LEU A 367 0.36 9.83 10.87
N TYR A 368 0.26 9.88 9.55
CA TYR A 368 -0.56 8.95 8.77
C TYR A 368 0.24 7.71 8.38
N ARG A 369 1.55 7.89 8.16
CA ARG A 369 2.45 6.83 7.73
C ARG A 369 3.88 7.16 8.15
N CYS A 370 4.64 6.14 8.50
CA CYS A 370 6.08 6.22 8.72
C CYS A 370 6.69 4.85 8.41
N THR A 371 7.57 4.74 7.42
CA THR A 371 8.12 3.44 6.98
C THR A 371 9.57 3.57 6.53
N ALA A 372 10.41 2.60 6.91
CA ALA A 372 11.80 2.50 6.51
C ALA A 372 11.97 1.62 5.25
N PHE A 373 12.85 2.06 4.35
CA PHE A 373 13.18 1.38 3.11
C PHE A 373 14.70 1.26 2.94
N ASN A 374 15.14 0.10 2.43
CA ASN A 374 16.51 -0.15 2.04
C ASN A 374 16.55 -0.48 0.54
N HIS A 375 17.07 0.44 -0.27
CA HIS A 375 17.31 0.23 -1.69
C HIS A 375 18.80 -0.08 -1.90
N SER A 376 19.12 -1.26 -2.40
CA SER A 376 20.51 -1.67 -2.65
C SER A 376 20.71 -2.01 -4.12
N TYR A 377 21.75 -1.44 -4.71
CA TYR A 377 22.16 -1.65 -6.10
C TYR A 377 23.54 -2.33 -6.14
N ALA A 378 24.12 -2.52 -7.33
CA ALA A 378 25.41 -3.21 -7.46
C ALA A 378 26.56 -2.46 -6.76
N ASP A 379 26.56 -1.14 -6.86
CA ASP A 379 27.66 -0.24 -6.50
C ASP A 379 27.39 0.63 -5.27
N THR A 380 26.12 0.95 -4.98
CA THR A 380 25.72 1.81 -3.85
C THR A 380 24.30 1.44 -3.39
N GLY A 381 23.78 2.16 -2.39
CA GLY A 381 22.41 2.03 -1.92
C GLY A 381 21.85 3.34 -1.35
N LEU A 382 20.57 3.31 -1.00
CA LEU A 382 19.85 4.39 -0.35
C LEU A 382 19.01 3.80 0.78
N PHE A 383 19.28 4.21 2.01
CA PHE A 383 18.44 3.87 3.15
C PHE A 383 17.62 5.10 3.54
N CYS A 384 16.30 5.00 3.53
CA CYS A 384 15.44 6.14 3.80
C CYS A 384 14.24 5.79 4.68
N ILE A 385 13.72 6.80 5.38
CA ILE A 385 12.46 6.74 6.11
C ILE A 385 11.52 7.76 5.45
N GLN A 386 10.33 7.31 5.11
CA GLN A 386 9.28 8.13 4.52
C GLN A 386 8.17 8.32 5.53
N GLY A 387 7.64 9.55 5.62
CA GLY A 387 6.51 9.89 6.47
C GLY A 387 5.47 10.75 5.75
N SER A 388 4.21 10.56 6.16
CA SER A 388 3.07 11.36 5.71
C SER A 388 2.37 11.96 6.93
N ALA A 389 2.07 13.25 6.89
CA ALA A 389 1.46 13.99 8.00
C ALA A 389 0.61 15.16 7.49
N PRO A 390 -0.31 15.72 8.29
CA PRO A 390 -0.94 16.99 7.96
C PRO A 390 0.10 18.11 7.73
N PRO A 391 -0.12 19.03 6.77
CA PRO A 391 0.81 20.13 6.45
C PRO A 391 1.26 20.98 7.63
N GLU A 392 0.43 21.11 8.67
CA GLU A 392 0.72 21.90 9.86
C GLU A 392 1.82 21.26 10.70
N ARG A 393 1.94 19.92 10.65
CA ARG A 393 2.89 19.11 11.45
C ARG A 393 3.95 18.40 10.62
N ILE A 394 4.10 18.74 9.34
CA ILE A 394 5.08 18.08 8.47
C ILE A 394 6.54 18.30 8.93
N ASN A 395 6.84 19.45 9.55
CA ASN A 395 8.16 19.70 10.13
C ASN A 395 8.42 18.87 11.40
N ASP A 396 7.37 18.59 12.17
CA ASP A 396 7.44 17.68 13.31
C ASP A 396 7.69 16.26 12.81
N ALA A 397 7.07 15.85 11.69
CA ALA A 397 7.32 14.55 11.05
C ALA A 397 8.78 14.40 10.64
N LEU A 398 9.33 15.42 9.98
CA LEU A 398 10.76 15.49 9.63
C LEU A 398 11.64 15.35 10.87
N THR A 399 11.30 16.06 11.95
CA THR A 399 12.05 16.03 13.21
C THR A 399 12.03 14.63 13.83
N VAL A 400 10.86 13.99 13.88
CA VAL A 400 10.70 12.62 14.39
C VAL A 400 11.51 11.62 13.55
N ILE A 401 11.49 11.73 12.22
CA ILE A 401 12.25 10.84 11.35
C ILE A 401 13.77 10.99 11.60
N LEU A 402 14.27 12.22 11.68
CA LEU A 402 15.67 12.48 11.98
C LEU A 402 16.06 11.99 13.37
N ASP A 403 15.17 12.14 14.35
CA ASP A 403 15.35 11.61 15.69
C ASP A 403 15.56 10.10 15.68
N GLN A 404 14.78 9.35 14.89
CA GLN A 404 14.96 7.90 14.77
C GLN A 404 16.34 7.54 14.22
N PHE A 405 16.82 8.26 13.19
CA PHE A 405 18.17 8.05 12.65
C PHE A 405 19.27 8.37 13.69
N LEU A 406 19.15 9.49 14.42
CA LEU A 406 20.12 9.88 15.44
C LEU A 406 20.11 8.98 16.68
N HIS A 407 19.02 8.25 16.92
CA HIS A 407 18.92 7.26 17.99
C HIS A 407 19.54 5.91 17.63
N LEU A 408 19.67 5.55 16.35
CA LEU A 408 20.24 4.25 15.94
C LEU A 408 21.64 3.96 16.55
N PRO A 409 22.60 4.90 16.60
CA PRO A 409 23.92 4.63 17.17
C PRO A 409 23.94 4.45 18.70
N LYS A 410 22.84 4.79 19.40
CA LYS A 410 22.75 4.69 20.87
C LYS A 410 22.59 3.24 21.35
N GLY A 411 22.16 2.33 20.47
CA GLY A 411 22.09 0.91 20.75
C GLY A 411 20.72 0.29 20.47
N PHE A 412 20.65 -1.02 20.70
CA PHE A 412 19.50 -1.87 20.43
C PHE A 412 19.31 -2.86 21.57
N ASP A 413 18.06 -3.11 21.93
CA ASP A 413 17.72 -4.19 22.86
C ASP A 413 17.90 -5.53 22.15
N ALA A 414 18.37 -6.54 22.89
CA ALA A 414 18.61 -7.87 22.32
C ALA A 414 17.31 -8.50 21.77
N GLU A 415 16.19 -8.33 22.49
CA GLU A 415 14.88 -8.85 22.07
C GLU A 415 14.38 -8.20 20.77
N GLU A 416 14.68 -6.93 20.57
CA GLU A 416 14.32 -6.21 19.35
C GLU A 416 15.13 -6.69 18.14
N LEU A 417 16.44 -6.86 18.33
CA LEU A 417 17.31 -7.41 17.28
C LEU A 417 16.90 -8.83 16.90
N ASP A 418 16.65 -9.70 17.88
CA ASP A 418 16.24 -11.07 17.64
C ASP A 418 14.87 -11.15 16.94
N ARG A 419 13.92 -10.28 17.33
CA ARG A 419 12.64 -10.14 16.63
C ARG A 419 12.83 -9.72 15.17
N ALA A 420 13.66 -8.72 14.90
CA ALA A 420 13.94 -8.25 13.54
C ALA A 420 14.55 -9.35 12.66
N LYS A 421 15.52 -10.11 13.20
CA LYS A 421 16.12 -11.26 12.51
C LYS A 421 15.09 -12.34 12.19
N VAL A 422 14.24 -12.71 13.16
CA VAL A 422 13.18 -13.72 12.96
C VAL A 422 12.17 -13.24 11.93
N GLN A 423 11.75 -11.97 12.01
CA GLN A 423 10.81 -11.37 11.06
C GLN A 423 11.37 -11.37 9.63
N LEU A 424 12.64 -10.95 9.45
CA LEU A 424 13.30 -10.95 8.14
C LEU A 424 13.41 -12.36 7.55
N LYS A 425 13.84 -13.35 8.37
CA LYS A 425 13.90 -14.76 7.93
C LYS A 425 12.52 -15.30 7.53
N SER A 426 11.49 -14.98 8.32
CA SER A 426 10.10 -15.37 8.03
C SER A 426 9.61 -14.76 6.72
N GLN A 427 9.84 -13.45 6.52
CA GLN A 427 9.44 -12.73 5.31
C GLN A 427 10.09 -13.33 4.05
N ILE A 428 11.40 -13.62 4.10
CA ILE A 428 12.11 -14.25 2.98
C ILE A 428 11.48 -15.61 2.65
N MET A 429 11.24 -16.47 3.64
CA MET A 429 10.71 -17.81 3.38
C MET A 429 9.29 -17.79 2.84
N MET A 430 8.41 -16.99 3.43
CA MET A 430 7.02 -16.86 2.98
C MET A 430 6.95 -16.32 1.55
N ASN A 431 7.79 -15.34 1.22
CA ASN A 431 7.87 -14.81 -0.14
C ASN A 431 8.35 -15.86 -1.16
N LEU A 432 9.26 -16.75 -0.76
CA LEU A 432 9.77 -17.83 -1.60
C LEU A 432 8.78 -19.00 -1.80
N GLU A 433 7.54 -18.90 -1.33
CA GLU A 433 6.45 -19.83 -1.68
C GLU A 433 5.74 -19.40 -2.98
N ILE A 434 5.89 -18.13 -3.37
CA ILE A 434 5.22 -17.53 -4.52
C ILE A 434 6.09 -17.69 -5.77
N ARG A 435 5.62 -18.47 -6.75
CA ARG A 435 6.42 -18.84 -7.95
C ARG A 435 6.99 -17.64 -8.73
N PRO A 436 6.24 -16.57 -9.03
CA PRO A 436 6.81 -15.34 -9.61
C PRO A 436 7.95 -14.72 -8.78
N VAL A 437 7.85 -14.76 -7.45
CA VAL A 437 8.89 -14.23 -6.56
C VAL A 437 10.14 -15.12 -6.59
N ILE A 438 9.99 -16.45 -6.64
CA ILE A 438 11.11 -17.38 -6.84
C ILE A 438 11.82 -17.09 -8.17
N PHE A 439 11.05 -16.84 -9.24
CA PHE A 439 11.58 -16.50 -10.55
C PHE A 439 12.40 -15.21 -10.49
N GLU A 440 11.85 -14.14 -9.91
CA GLU A 440 12.53 -12.85 -9.80
C GLU A 440 13.80 -12.93 -8.94
N ASP A 441 13.70 -13.60 -7.78
CA ASP A 441 14.84 -13.87 -6.88
C ASP A 441 15.98 -14.57 -7.62
N MET A 442 15.67 -15.65 -8.34
CA MET A 442 16.65 -16.39 -9.12
C MET A 442 17.24 -15.53 -10.24
N ALA A 443 16.41 -14.81 -10.99
CA ALA A 443 16.87 -13.99 -12.11
C ALA A 443 17.82 -12.88 -11.64
N ARG A 444 17.45 -12.13 -10.60
CA ARG A 444 18.27 -11.03 -10.06
C ARG A 444 19.55 -11.53 -9.41
N GLN A 445 19.51 -12.61 -8.62
CA GLN A 445 20.73 -13.15 -8.00
C GLN A 445 21.72 -13.69 -9.03
N VAL A 446 21.25 -14.42 -10.05
CA VAL A 446 22.11 -14.92 -11.13
C VAL A 446 22.64 -13.78 -11.99
N MET A 447 21.87 -12.71 -12.18
CA MET A 447 22.33 -11.50 -12.85
C MET A 447 23.47 -10.81 -12.07
N ALA A 448 23.28 -10.64 -10.77
CA ALA A 448 24.22 -9.97 -9.86
C ALA A 448 25.51 -10.77 -9.59
N GLN A 449 25.39 -12.05 -9.25
CA GLN A 449 26.50 -12.86 -8.71
C GLN A 449 26.88 -14.03 -9.63
N GLY A 450 26.14 -14.29 -10.70
CA GLY A 450 26.32 -15.46 -11.56
C GLY A 450 25.83 -16.78 -10.95
N LYS A 451 25.31 -16.74 -9.72
CA LYS A 451 24.75 -17.89 -8.99
C LYS A 451 23.60 -17.44 -8.09
N ARG A 452 22.70 -18.37 -7.75
CA ARG A 452 21.68 -18.15 -6.72
C ARG A 452 22.18 -18.72 -5.39
N ARG A 453 22.17 -17.89 -4.36
CA ARG A 453 22.46 -18.28 -2.98
C ARG A 453 21.27 -19.01 -2.39
N LYS A 454 21.51 -20.09 -1.65
CA LYS A 454 20.43 -20.82 -0.98
C LYS A 454 19.83 -19.99 0.16
N PRO A 455 18.51 -20.03 0.40
CA PRO A 455 17.89 -19.27 1.48
C PRO A 455 18.49 -19.58 2.85
N GLN A 456 18.90 -20.83 3.10
CA GLN A 456 19.53 -21.26 4.34
C GLN A 456 20.88 -20.56 4.60
N GLU A 457 21.64 -20.27 3.54
CA GLU A 457 22.89 -19.50 3.66
C GLU A 457 22.59 -18.05 4.05
N THR A 458 21.54 -17.46 3.45
CA THR A 458 21.06 -16.12 3.80
C THR A 458 20.59 -16.05 5.26
N MET A 459 19.84 -17.04 5.73
CA MET A 459 19.45 -17.13 7.15
C MET A 459 20.64 -17.18 8.08
N ALA A 460 21.65 -17.99 7.76
CA ALA A 460 22.85 -18.11 8.57
C ALA A 460 23.65 -16.80 8.63
N MET A 461 23.60 -15.97 7.58
CA MET A 461 24.18 -14.62 7.62
C MET A 461 23.35 -13.66 8.47
N ILE A 462 22.02 -13.73 8.40
CA ILE A 462 21.12 -12.92 9.26
C ILE A 462 21.36 -13.24 10.74
N ASP A 463 21.52 -14.52 11.08
CA ASP A 463 21.76 -14.96 12.46
C ASP A 463 23.07 -14.39 13.04
N LYS A 464 24.09 -14.22 12.20
CA LYS A 464 25.41 -13.69 12.58
C LYS A 464 25.43 -12.19 12.86
N VAL A 465 24.46 -11.41 12.38
CA VAL A 465 24.44 -9.95 12.57
C VAL A 465 24.40 -9.61 14.05
N THR A 466 25.27 -8.73 14.54
CA THR A 466 25.25 -8.31 15.95
C THR A 466 24.73 -6.89 16.12
N ALA A 467 24.49 -6.46 17.37
CA ALA A 467 24.11 -5.08 17.65
C ALA A 467 25.24 -4.09 17.27
N GLU A 468 26.50 -4.51 17.40
CA GLU A 468 27.67 -3.71 16.99
C GLU A 468 27.70 -3.47 15.48
N ASP A 469 27.30 -4.46 14.68
CA ASP A 469 27.16 -4.30 13.23
C ASP A 469 26.11 -3.25 12.88
N LEU A 470 24.96 -3.29 13.56
CA LEU A 470 23.91 -2.29 13.37
C LEU A 470 24.38 -0.88 13.76
N ILE A 471 25.05 -0.72 14.92
CA ILE A 471 25.62 0.56 15.34
C ILE A 471 26.65 1.07 14.32
N ARG A 472 27.47 0.18 13.78
CA ARG A 472 28.51 0.50 12.78
C ARG A 472 27.88 0.99 11.48
N VAL A 473 26.88 0.30 10.94
CA VAL A 473 26.19 0.77 9.71
C VAL A 473 25.41 2.05 9.94
N SER A 474 24.84 2.26 11.14
CA SER A 474 24.20 3.53 11.50
C SER A 474 25.16 4.71 11.53
N ARG A 475 26.35 4.52 12.08
CA ARG A 475 27.40 5.55 12.05
C ARG A 475 27.89 5.82 10.62
N ARG A 476 28.00 4.77 9.79
CA ARG A 476 28.34 4.90 8.36
C ARG A 476 27.30 5.74 7.62
N MET A 477 26.01 5.49 7.83
CA MET A 477 24.91 6.28 7.25
C MET A 477 24.99 7.75 7.69
N LEU A 478 25.09 8.01 9.00
CA LEU A 478 25.11 9.38 9.55
C LEU A 478 26.38 10.17 9.21
N ALA A 479 27.45 9.50 8.74
CA ALA A 479 28.64 10.17 8.22
C ALA A 479 28.42 10.74 6.81
N SER A 480 27.41 10.25 6.08
CA SER A 480 27.02 10.77 4.77
C SER A 480 26.10 11.99 4.90
N LYS A 481 26.13 12.87 3.90
CA LYS A 481 25.26 14.05 3.82
C LYS A 481 23.79 13.59 3.65
N PRO A 482 22.80 14.11 4.40
CA PRO A 482 21.42 13.67 4.25
C PRO A 482 20.84 14.02 2.87
N SER A 483 19.86 13.21 2.46
CA SER A 483 18.96 13.48 1.33
C SER A 483 17.57 13.76 1.85
N LEU A 484 16.90 14.78 1.31
CA LEU A 484 15.56 15.19 1.67
C LEU A 484 14.69 15.28 0.42
N ALA A 485 13.52 14.67 0.45
CA ALA A 485 12.46 14.89 -0.53
C ALA A 485 11.19 15.34 0.21
N SER A 486 10.54 16.40 -0.26
CA SER A 486 9.29 16.93 0.34
C SER A 486 8.26 17.27 -0.72
N TYR A 487 7.01 16.86 -0.50
CA TYR A 487 5.91 16.98 -1.47
C TYR A 487 4.59 17.34 -0.77
N GLY A 488 3.78 18.22 -1.38
CA GLY A 488 2.53 18.73 -0.82
C GLY A 488 2.67 20.16 -0.30
N GLN A 489 1.84 20.56 0.66
CA GLN A 489 2.00 21.85 1.35
C GLN A 489 3.14 21.76 2.38
N ILE A 490 4.29 22.32 2.02
CA ILE A 490 5.59 22.12 2.71
C ILE A 490 6.22 23.43 3.19
N GLU A 491 5.44 24.50 3.29
CA GLU A 491 5.88 25.83 3.73
C GLU A 491 6.51 25.80 5.13
N ASN A 492 6.05 24.88 5.97
CA ASN A 492 6.52 24.69 7.33
C ASN A 492 7.80 23.83 7.43
N VAL A 493 8.19 23.12 6.36
CA VAL A 493 9.36 22.22 6.38
C VAL A 493 10.66 23.03 6.52
N ALA A 494 11.47 22.72 7.54
CA ALA A 494 12.77 23.34 7.76
C ALA A 494 13.64 23.34 6.51
N LYS A 495 14.46 24.38 6.34
CA LYS A 495 15.36 24.49 5.17
C LYS A 495 16.41 23.38 5.20
N PHE A 496 16.88 22.99 4.02
CA PHE A 496 17.85 21.90 3.92
C PHE A 496 19.15 22.18 4.67
N GLU A 497 19.62 23.43 4.66
CA GLU A 497 20.82 23.81 5.42
C GLU A 497 20.64 23.58 6.93
N GLN A 498 19.42 23.81 7.45
CA GLN A 498 19.11 23.55 8.86
C GLN A 498 19.07 22.05 9.15
N VAL A 499 18.60 21.23 8.21
CA VAL A 499 18.61 19.76 8.33
C VAL A 499 20.03 19.23 8.31
N GLU A 500 20.87 19.72 7.39
CA GLU A 500 22.30 19.36 7.37
C GLU A 500 22.99 19.74 8.67
N GLU A 501 22.75 20.96 9.17
CA GLU A 501 23.34 21.44 10.42
C GLU A 501 22.84 20.63 11.62
N ALA A 502 21.55 20.29 11.67
CA ALA A 502 20.94 19.46 12.72
C ALA A 502 21.54 18.05 12.75
N VAL A 503 21.77 17.43 11.58
CA VAL A 503 22.41 16.11 11.50
C VAL A 503 23.89 16.19 11.89
N ALA A 504 24.62 17.20 11.41
CA ALA A 504 26.03 17.39 11.70
C ALA A 504 26.31 17.66 13.19
N GLN A 505 25.45 18.45 13.85
CA GLN A 505 25.55 18.76 15.28
C GLN A 505 24.82 17.75 16.18
N GLN A 506 24.05 16.84 15.59
CA GLN A 506 23.13 15.94 16.29
C GLN A 506 22.15 16.70 17.22
N ASP A 507 21.71 17.89 16.81
CA ASP A 507 20.80 18.75 17.56
C ASP A 507 19.57 19.14 16.75
N LEU A 508 18.46 18.47 17.05
CA LEU A 508 17.17 18.68 16.36
C LEU A 508 16.51 20.03 16.70
N ARG A 509 16.96 20.75 17.73
CA ARG A 509 16.39 22.05 18.10
C ARG A 509 16.58 23.09 16.99
N LEU A 510 17.55 22.87 16.10
CA LEU A 510 17.85 23.73 14.94
C LEU A 510 16.77 23.71 13.86
N LEU A 511 15.89 22.69 13.88
CA LEU A 511 14.76 22.56 12.96
C LEU A 511 13.57 23.46 13.33
N PHE A 512 13.58 24.05 14.53
CA PHE A 512 12.55 24.97 14.98
C PHE A 512 13.01 26.42 14.79
N THR A 513 12.24 27.18 14.01
CA THR A 513 12.47 28.62 13.89
C THR A 513 12.13 29.31 15.21
N LYS A 514 13.04 30.11 15.79
CA LYS A 514 12.76 30.95 16.96
C LYS A 514 11.56 31.86 16.67
N LYS A 515 10.34 31.47 17.10
CA LYS A 515 9.16 32.35 17.01
C LYS A 515 9.43 33.62 17.84
N LYS A 516 9.17 34.79 17.23
CA LYS A 516 9.27 36.11 17.87
C LYS A 516 8.29 36.21 19.06
N ILE A 517 8.86 36.56 20.22
CA ILE A 517 8.27 37.24 21.39
C ILE A 517 7.29 36.41 22.24
N GLY A 518 7.75 36.01 23.44
CA GLY A 518 6.88 35.90 24.63
C GLY A 518 6.82 34.58 25.39
N MET A 519 7.30 33.46 24.82
CA MET A 519 7.41 32.18 25.53
C MET A 519 8.76 31.54 25.17
N GLU A 520 9.48 31.05 26.18
CA GLU A 520 10.68 30.24 25.94
C GLU A 520 10.33 29.07 25.01
N PRO A 521 11.19 28.72 24.04
CA PRO A 521 10.95 27.58 23.17
C PRO A 521 11.15 26.30 23.99
N ALA A 522 10.07 25.81 24.59
CA ALA A 522 9.96 24.42 25.01
C ALA A 522 9.91 23.58 23.74
N GLY A 523 11.07 23.22 23.18
CA GLY A 523 11.14 22.15 22.20
C GLY A 523 10.47 20.91 22.80
N PRO A 524 9.69 20.14 22.04
CA PRO A 524 9.06 18.95 22.59
C PRO A 524 10.19 18.00 23.01
N ARG A 525 10.36 17.79 24.33
CA ARG A 525 11.23 16.75 24.88
C ARG A 525 10.52 15.43 24.64
N LEU A 526 10.61 14.93 23.40
CA LEU A 526 9.88 13.75 22.92
C LEU A 526 10.30 12.44 23.59
N PHE A 527 11.45 12.42 24.30
CA PHE A 527 11.94 11.24 25.01
C PHE A 527 12.73 11.65 26.27
N SER A 528 12.02 11.86 27.38
CA SER A 528 12.59 11.73 28.73
C SER A 528 11.70 10.81 29.54
N ASP A 529 12.29 9.85 30.25
CA ASP A 529 11.61 8.82 31.06
C ASP A 529 10.76 9.35 32.24
N ASP A 530 10.56 10.67 32.34
CA ASP A 530 10.05 11.35 33.54
C ASP A 530 8.62 11.94 33.44
N HIS A 531 7.81 11.59 32.45
CA HIS A 531 6.43 12.11 32.37
C HIS A 531 5.35 11.07 32.70
N LEU A 532 5.31 10.70 33.98
CA LEU A 532 4.17 10.05 34.65
C LEU A 532 3.31 11.04 35.47
N THR A 533 3.46 12.35 35.28
CA THR A 533 2.72 13.36 36.06
C THR A 533 1.91 14.31 35.17
N THR A 534 0.62 14.03 35.12
CA THR A 534 -0.52 14.96 35.20
C THR A 534 -0.22 16.43 34.86
N THR A 535 -0.52 16.87 33.64
CA THR A 535 -1.17 18.16 33.34
C THR A 535 -1.43 18.25 31.83
N LEU A 536 -2.68 18.11 31.42
CA LEU A 536 -3.13 18.39 30.06
C LEU A 536 -3.16 19.91 29.88
N ALA A 537 -2.30 20.44 29.00
CA ALA A 537 -2.42 21.81 28.51
C ALA A 537 -3.54 21.89 27.45
N PRO A 538 -4.29 23.00 27.35
CA PRO A 538 -5.39 23.13 26.40
C PRO A 538 -4.88 23.35 24.97
N GLU A 539 -5.48 22.66 24.00
CA GLU A 539 -5.19 22.76 22.57
C GLU A 539 -5.76 24.06 21.95
N PRO A 540 -5.16 24.61 20.88
CA PRO A 540 -5.78 25.68 20.09
C PRO A 540 -6.88 25.11 19.18
N THR A 541 -8.01 25.81 19.13
CA THR A 541 -9.18 25.48 18.30
C THR A 541 -8.94 25.86 16.84
N ASP A 542 -8.86 24.86 15.96
CA ASP A 542 -8.92 25.03 14.50
C ASP A 542 -10.38 25.04 14.04
N GLU A 543 -10.80 26.13 13.38
CA GLU A 543 -12.12 26.30 12.81
C GLU A 543 -12.25 25.44 11.54
N GLY A 544 -13.04 24.36 11.58
CA GLY A 544 -13.43 23.64 10.36
C GLY A 544 -13.80 22.17 10.50
N SER A 545 -13.44 21.51 11.60
CA SER A 545 -13.97 20.19 11.95
C SER A 545 -14.33 20.17 13.43
N THR A 546 -15.62 20.29 13.73
CA THR A 546 -16.11 20.27 15.12
C THR A 546 -16.01 18.83 15.64
N SER A 547 -14.85 18.43 16.16
CA SER A 547 -14.79 17.31 17.09
C SER A 547 -15.61 17.72 18.32
N LEU A 548 -16.84 17.23 18.40
CA LEU A 548 -17.76 17.58 19.49
C LEU A 548 -17.18 17.04 20.80
N VAL A 549 -16.53 17.91 21.57
CA VAL A 549 -16.11 17.62 22.95
C VAL A 549 -17.25 18.07 23.85
N LEU A 550 -17.98 17.10 24.40
CA LEU A 550 -19.05 17.32 25.36
C LEU A 550 -18.47 17.56 26.75
N ASP A 551 -18.94 18.61 27.43
CA ASP A 551 -18.76 18.79 28.87
C ASP A 551 -19.50 17.69 29.63
N LEU A 552 -18.97 17.23 30.77
CA LEU A 552 -19.55 16.12 31.54
C LEU A 552 -21.01 16.36 31.97
N GLU A 553 -21.44 17.63 32.09
CA GLU A 553 -22.83 17.99 32.38
C GLU A 553 -23.78 17.77 31.20
N SER A 554 -23.26 17.85 29.97
CA SER A 554 -24.03 17.67 28.73
C SER A 554 -24.12 16.20 28.28
N VAL A 555 -23.20 15.35 28.75
CA VAL A 555 -23.12 13.91 28.43
C VAL A 555 -24.44 13.16 28.69
N PRO A 556 -25.13 13.31 29.84
CA PRO A 556 -26.39 12.61 30.10
C PRO A 556 -27.50 12.94 29.09
N ASN A 557 -27.56 14.19 28.63
CA ASN A 557 -28.57 14.63 27.67
C ASN A 557 -28.22 14.18 26.24
N PHE A 558 -26.95 14.31 25.85
CA PHE A 558 -26.49 13.90 24.53
C PHE A 558 -26.68 12.40 24.29
N PHE A 559 -26.34 11.56 25.28
CA PHE A 559 -26.45 10.10 25.18
C PHE A 559 -27.79 9.55 25.69
N ASP A 560 -28.80 10.39 25.89
CA ASP A 560 -30.13 9.98 26.37
C ASP A 560 -30.08 8.96 27.52
N LEU A 561 -29.23 9.27 28.50
CA LEU A 561 -28.90 8.38 29.60
C LEU A 561 -30.12 8.05 30.48
N PRO A 562 -31.06 8.99 30.76
CA PRO A 562 -32.28 8.69 31.50
C PRO A 562 -33.13 7.59 30.84
N ALA A 563 -33.32 7.65 29.52
CA ALA A 563 -34.10 6.65 28.81
C ALA A 563 -33.37 5.28 28.76
N THR A 564 -32.04 5.30 28.69
CA THR A 564 -31.21 4.08 28.80
C THR A 564 -31.37 3.42 30.17
N ILE A 565 -31.36 4.21 31.25
CA ILE A 565 -31.56 3.72 32.62
C ILE A 565 -32.97 3.14 32.82
N SER A 566 -34.01 3.83 32.32
CA SER A 566 -35.38 3.30 32.37
C SER A 566 -35.49 1.97 31.62
N TRP A 567 -34.93 1.88 30.41
CA TRP A 567 -34.93 0.65 29.61
C TRP A 567 -34.23 -0.52 30.32
N ILE A 568 -33.08 -0.26 30.97
CA ILE A 568 -32.37 -1.27 31.76
C ILE A 568 -33.21 -1.74 32.96
N THR A 569 -33.85 -0.80 33.65
CA THR A 569 -34.63 -1.06 34.87
C THR A 569 -35.95 -1.78 34.58
N GLU A 570 -36.65 -1.40 33.51
CA GLU A 570 -37.93 -2.01 33.10
C GLU A 570 -37.77 -3.46 32.65
N ASN A 571 -36.60 -3.82 32.10
CA ASN A 571 -36.30 -5.16 31.62
C ASN A 571 -35.48 -6.01 32.61
N ASP A 572 -35.14 -5.46 33.79
CA ASP A 572 -34.37 -6.13 34.86
C ASP A 572 -33.05 -6.76 34.39
N PHE A 573 -32.31 -6.07 33.50
CA PHE A 573 -31.02 -6.56 33.01
C PHE A 573 -29.94 -6.49 34.09
N ALA A 574 -29.16 -7.56 34.28
CA ALA A 574 -28.13 -7.63 35.31
C ALA A 574 -26.73 -7.33 34.78
N LYS A 575 -26.44 -7.62 33.51
CA LYS A 575 -25.17 -7.35 32.83
C LYS A 575 -25.40 -6.63 31.52
N VAL A 576 -24.89 -5.42 31.39
CA VAL A 576 -25.11 -4.57 30.22
C VAL A 576 -23.78 -4.32 29.51
N GLY A 577 -23.68 -4.69 28.24
CA GLY A 577 -22.56 -4.36 27.38
C GLY A 577 -22.69 -2.93 26.85
N LEU A 578 -21.65 -2.11 26.96
CA LEU A 578 -21.60 -0.77 26.42
C LEU A 578 -20.62 -0.74 25.25
N GLN A 579 -21.11 -0.45 24.05
CA GLN A 579 -20.33 -0.37 22.83
C GLN A 579 -20.23 1.09 22.39
N PHE A 580 -19.02 1.65 22.33
CA PHE A 580 -18.77 3.04 21.96
C PHE A 580 -17.86 3.11 20.76
N PRO A 581 -18.07 4.01 19.79
CA PRO A 581 -17.05 4.35 18.81
C PRO A 581 -15.87 5.04 19.51
N ASP A 582 -14.69 4.98 18.89
CA ASP A 582 -13.45 5.56 19.41
C ASP A 582 -13.60 7.01 19.89
N ARG A 583 -14.38 7.83 19.16
CA ARG A 583 -14.64 9.24 19.52
C ARG A 583 -15.35 9.43 20.87
N PHE A 584 -16.15 8.45 21.30
CA PHE A 584 -16.97 8.52 22.52
C PHE A 584 -16.47 7.63 23.65
N ILE A 585 -15.46 6.80 23.42
CA ILE A 585 -14.90 5.90 24.44
C ILE A 585 -14.39 6.66 25.68
N ARG A 586 -13.98 7.93 25.52
CA ARG A 586 -13.60 8.80 26.64
C ARG A 586 -14.71 9.04 27.67
N TYR A 587 -15.98 8.91 27.26
CA TYR A 587 -17.15 9.06 28.13
C TYR A 587 -17.61 7.74 28.76
N SER A 588 -17.02 6.61 28.34
CA SER A 588 -17.44 5.27 28.76
C SER A 588 -17.47 5.09 30.27
N ARG A 589 -16.43 5.58 30.97
CA ARG A 589 -16.34 5.52 32.43
C ARG A 589 -17.49 6.26 33.11
N PHE A 590 -17.75 7.50 32.70
CA PHE A 590 -18.81 8.33 33.29
C PHE A 590 -20.19 7.69 33.08
N ILE A 591 -20.45 7.18 31.88
CA ILE A 591 -21.71 6.52 31.53
C ILE A 591 -21.87 5.22 32.30
N ALA A 592 -20.82 4.39 32.38
CA ALA A 592 -20.83 3.13 33.14
C ALA A 592 -21.10 3.38 34.63
N GLU A 593 -20.37 4.29 35.28
CA GLU A 593 -20.54 4.62 36.69
C GLU A 593 -21.97 5.13 36.99
N ARG A 594 -22.57 5.87 36.06
CA ARG A 594 -23.93 6.40 36.22
C ARG A 594 -24.98 5.31 36.07
N ILE A 595 -24.83 4.40 35.10
CA ILE A 595 -25.71 3.23 34.92
C ILE A 595 -25.64 2.33 36.16
N GLU A 596 -24.44 1.99 36.64
CA GLU A 596 -24.27 1.12 37.81
C GLU A 596 -24.79 1.74 39.12
N LYS A 597 -24.80 3.07 39.22
CA LYS A 597 -25.32 3.79 40.39
C LYS A 597 -26.84 3.89 40.41
N GLU A 598 -27.48 4.02 39.25
CA GLU A 598 -28.93 4.23 39.12
C GLU A 598 -29.71 2.97 38.79
N THR A 599 -29.02 1.89 38.42
CA THR A 599 -29.60 0.57 38.17
C THR A 599 -28.97 -0.48 39.09
N LYS A 600 -29.47 -1.71 39.07
CA LYS A 600 -28.82 -2.87 39.71
C LYS A 600 -27.88 -3.61 38.76
N ALA A 601 -27.71 -3.11 37.54
CA ALA A 601 -26.93 -3.75 36.50
C ALA A 601 -25.44 -3.45 36.65
N ARG A 602 -24.60 -4.38 36.20
CA ARG A 602 -23.17 -4.17 36.03
C ARG A 602 -22.87 -3.83 34.58
N ALA A 603 -22.11 -2.75 34.36
CA ALA A 603 -21.80 -2.27 33.03
C ALA A 603 -20.42 -2.79 32.58
N TYR A 604 -20.34 -3.28 31.34
CA TYR A 604 -19.10 -3.76 30.73
C TYR A 604 -18.83 -2.99 29.46
N VAL A 605 -17.75 -2.21 29.44
CA VAL A 605 -17.29 -1.54 28.22
C VAL A 605 -16.68 -2.59 27.31
N LEU A 606 -17.30 -2.82 26.15
CA LEU A 606 -16.82 -3.79 25.18
C LEU A 606 -15.62 -3.19 24.43
N ALA A 607 -14.50 -3.90 24.46
CA ALA A 607 -13.23 -3.42 23.91
C ALA A 607 -12.98 -4.05 22.53
N ASP A 608 -13.67 -3.56 21.50
CA ASP A 608 -13.21 -3.56 20.10
C ASP A 608 -14.27 -2.86 19.22
N THR A 609 -14.01 -1.64 18.78
CA THR A 609 -14.82 -0.98 17.75
C THR A 609 -13.88 -0.23 16.83
N SER A 610 -13.50 -0.85 15.72
CA SER A 610 -12.77 -0.17 14.67
C SER A 610 -13.55 1.09 14.24
N TYR A 611 -12.86 2.17 13.87
CA TYR A 611 -13.48 3.39 13.36
C TYR A 611 -14.55 3.06 12.31
N LYS A 612 -15.82 3.47 12.56
CA LYS A 612 -17.05 3.14 11.80
C LYS A 612 -17.61 1.70 11.92
N SER A 613 -17.44 1.02 13.05
CA SER A 613 -18.21 -0.21 13.32
C SER A 613 -19.69 0.12 13.61
N CYS A 614 -20.48 0.31 12.56
CA CYS A 614 -21.92 0.59 12.64
C CYS A 614 -22.75 -0.66 13.05
N CYS A 615 -22.10 -1.82 13.15
CA CYS A 615 -22.72 -3.08 13.55
C CYS A 615 -22.59 -3.33 15.07
N VAL A 616 -23.58 -4.00 15.63
CA VAL A 616 -23.56 -4.45 17.02
C VAL A 616 -22.63 -5.66 17.16
N ASP A 617 -21.71 -5.62 18.13
CA ASP A 617 -20.80 -6.74 18.40
C ASP A 617 -21.40 -7.72 19.43
N GLU A 618 -22.19 -8.66 18.93
CA GLU A 618 -22.74 -9.75 19.74
C GLU A 618 -21.68 -10.74 20.23
N VAL A 619 -20.55 -10.86 19.53
CA VAL A 619 -19.47 -11.81 19.88
C VAL A 619 -18.73 -11.32 21.12
N ALA A 620 -18.36 -10.04 21.16
CA ALA A 620 -17.77 -9.43 22.36
C ALA A 620 -18.73 -9.51 23.56
N ALA A 621 -20.02 -9.26 23.34
CA ALA A 621 -21.04 -9.38 24.39
C ALA A 621 -21.20 -10.82 24.91
N ALA A 622 -21.08 -11.82 24.03
CA ALA A 622 -21.15 -13.24 24.40
C ALA A 622 -19.97 -13.70 25.27
N HIS A 623 -18.79 -13.06 25.16
CA HIS A 623 -17.65 -13.34 26.03
C HIS A 623 -17.85 -12.89 27.48
N VAL A 624 -18.71 -11.89 27.71
CA VAL A 624 -19.01 -11.31 29.04
C VAL A 624 -20.41 -11.72 29.57
N PRO A 625 -20.96 -12.81 28.99
CA PRO A 625 -22.41 -13.05 28.80
C PRO A 625 -23.30 -11.88 29.25
N CYS A 626 -23.35 -10.83 28.44
CA CYS A 626 -24.24 -9.68 28.70
C CYS A 626 -25.71 -10.04 28.39
N ASP A 627 -26.62 -9.56 29.23
CA ASP A 627 -28.07 -9.72 29.06
C ASP A 627 -28.61 -8.74 28.02
N SER A 628 -27.91 -7.63 27.77
CA SER A 628 -28.25 -6.61 26.80
C SER A 628 -27.03 -5.82 26.33
N ILE A 629 -27.17 -5.13 25.19
CA ILE A 629 -26.15 -4.24 24.62
C ILE A 629 -26.74 -2.85 24.43
N VAL A 630 -25.99 -1.81 24.84
CA VAL A 630 -26.24 -0.43 24.47
C VAL A 630 -25.18 0.01 23.47
N HIS A 631 -25.62 0.30 22.25
CA HIS A 631 -24.77 0.72 21.14
C HIS A 631 -24.86 2.25 20.97
N TYR A 632 -23.74 2.93 21.18
CA TYR A 632 -23.65 4.40 21.07
C TYR A 632 -23.12 4.82 19.70
N GLY A 633 -23.63 5.92 19.15
CA GLY A 633 -23.18 6.49 17.87
C GLY A 633 -23.89 5.91 16.64
N ASP A 634 -23.25 6.04 15.49
CA ASP A 634 -23.84 5.72 14.18
C ASP A 634 -24.01 4.21 14.01
N SER A 635 -25.21 3.78 13.60
CA SER A 635 -25.56 2.37 13.43
C SER A 635 -26.13 2.09 12.04
N CYS A 636 -25.81 0.94 11.46
CA CYS A 636 -26.40 0.47 10.20
C CYS A 636 -27.75 -0.23 10.42
N LEU A 637 -28.17 -0.42 11.68
CA LEU A 637 -29.37 -1.13 12.08
C LEU A 637 -29.50 -2.53 11.44
N SER A 638 -28.36 -3.13 11.06
CA SER A 638 -28.33 -4.51 10.61
C SER A 638 -29.03 -5.38 11.64
N THR A 639 -29.93 -6.25 11.19
CA THR A 639 -30.73 -7.08 12.08
C THR A 639 -29.79 -7.93 12.93
N ALA A 640 -29.66 -7.56 14.20
CA ALA A 640 -29.05 -8.39 15.23
C ALA A 640 -29.66 -9.80 15.14
N THR A 641 -28.91 -10.85 15.44
CA THR A 641 -29.41 -12.24 15.31
C THR A 641 -30.61 -12.52 16.23
N GLY A 642 -30.95 -11.56 17.11
CA GLY A 642 -32.09 -11.58 18.02
C GLY A 642 -31.76 -12.26 19.35
N ALA A 643 -30.52 -12.69 19.54
CA ALA A 643 -30.08 -13.42 20.73
C ALA A 643 -29.92 -12.53 21.97
N VAL A 644 -29.59 -11.24 21.78
CA VAL A 644 -29.38 -10.27 22.87
C VAL A 644 -30.13 -8.96 22.54
N PRO A 645 -30.99 -8.44 23.44
CA PRO A 645 -31.64 -7.14 23.27
C PRO A 645 -30.64 -6.00 23.10
N VAL A 646 -30.83 -5.19 22.05
CA VAL A 646 -29.97 -4.04 21.74
C VAL A 646 -30.74 -2.73 21.85
N ARG A 647 -30.17 -1.74 22.54
CA ARG A 647 -30.62 -0.35 22.52
C ARG A 647 -29.64 0.51 21.74
N TYR A 648 -30.13 1.24 20.75
CA TYR A 648 -29.33 2.21 19.99
C TYR A 648 -29.43 3.61 20.59
N VAL A 649 -28.29 4.28 20.72
CA VAL A 649 -28.18 5.65 21.23
C VAL A 649 -27.35 6.48 20.24
N LEU A 650 -28.04 7.12 19.30
CA LEU A 650 -27.43 7.80 18.14
C LEU A 650 -26.85 9.19 18.46
N GLY A 651 -27.08 9.71 19.68
CA GLY A 651 -26.69 11.06 20.09
C GLY A 651 -27.78 12.11 19.86
N ARG A 652 -27.68 13.25 20.56
CA ARG A 652 -28.59 14.41 20.42
C ARG A 652 -27.80 15.69 20.20
N LEU A 653 -27.49 16.00 18.94
CA LEU A 653 -26.80 17.25 18.61
C LEU A 653 -27.76 18.43 18.69
N PRO A 654 -27.36 19.58 19.26
CA PRO A 654 -28.25 20.71 19.41
C PRO A 654 -28.75 21.21 18.05
N LEU A 655 -30.06 21.40 17.94
CA LEU A 655 -30.73 21.95 16.76
C LEU A 655 -31.68 23.06 17.20
N ASN A 656 -31.58 24.23 16.55
CA ASN A 656 -32.54 25.30 16.72
C ASN A 656 -33.73 25.07 15.77
N VAL A 657 -34.77 24.41 16.29
CA VAL A 657 -35.96 24.03 15.51
C VAL A 657 -36.65 25.24 14.90
N ASP A 658 -36.71 26.37 15.61
CA ASP A 658 -37.38 27.59 15.12
C ASP A 658 -36.66 28.21 13.92
N GLU A 659 -35.32 28.21 13.92
CA GLU A 659 -34.52 28.67 12.78
C GLU A 659 -34.66 27.75 11.56
N VAL A 660 -34.64 26.43 11.79
CA VAL A 660 -34.86 25.45 10.72
C VAL A 660 -36.26 25.60 10.13
N THR A 661 -37.29 25.74 10.97
CA THR A 661 -38.67 25.98 10.56
C THR A 661 -38.81 27.29 9.77
N LYS A 662 -38.15 28.37 10.22
CA LYS A 662 -38.16 29.66 9.51
C LYS A 662 -37.50 29.53 8.14
N GLY A 663 -36.31 28.93 8.07
CA GLY A 663 -35.60 28.69 6.82
C GLY A 663 -36.41 27.81 5.87
N PHE A 664 -37.10 26.79 6.37
CA PHE A 664 -37.99 25.97 5.56
C PHE A 664 -39.16 26.78 4.99
N ARG A 665 -39.87 27.56 5.82
CA ARG A 665 -41.02 28.37 5.38
C ARG A 665 -40.65 29.45 4.35
N GLU A 666 -39.48 30.08 4.50
CA GLU A 666 -38.99 31.07 3.55
C GLU A 666 -38.71 30.45 2.17
N ASN A 667 -38.27 29.19 2.13
CA ASN A 667 -37.95 28.48 0.89
C ASN A 667 -39.11 27.64 0.34
N SER A 668 -40.10 27.29 1.16
CA SER A 668 -41.23 26.44 0.77
C SER A 668 -42.26 27.16 -0.13
N ALA A 669 -42.24 28.49 -0.19
CA ALA A 669 -43.12 29.28 -1.08
C ALA A 669 -42.91 28.99 -2.57
N HIS A 670 -41.81 28.30 -2.94
CA HIS A 670 -41.43 27.99 -4.31
C HIS A 670 -41.51 26.50 -4.67
N ILE A 671 -42.05 25.65 -3.79
CA ILE A 671 -42.02 24.20 -3.96
C ILE A 671 -43.45 23.65 -4.16
N GLU A 672 -43.78 23.27 -5.40
CA GLU A 672 -45.08 22.66 -5.75
C GLU A 672 -45.13 21.13 -5.52
N ALA A 673 -44.05 20.52 -5.04
CA ALA A 673 -43.90 19.08 -4.83
C ALA A 673 -43.79 18.70 -3.33
N SER A 674 -44.07 17.43 -3.00
CA SER A 674 -43.83 16.90 -1.65
C SER A 674 -42.33 16.89 -1.33
N VAL A 675 -41.94 17.50 -0.21
CA VAL A 675 -40.53 17.57 0.24
C VAL A 675 -40.29 16.49 1.29
N ILE A 676 -39.25 15.69 1.09
CA ILE A 676 -38.75 14.73 2.08
C ILE A 676 -37.55 15.36 2.79
N LEU A 677 -37.65 15.51 4.11
CA LEU A 677 -36.54 15.96 4.94
C LEU A 677 -35.76 14.74 5.44
N LEU A 678 -34.50 14.65 5.05
CA LEU A 678 -33.56 13.65 5.56
C LEU A 678 -32.73 14.27 6.68
N THR A 679 -32.70 13.63 7.84
CA THR A 679 -31.87 14.08 8.97
C THR A 679 -30.77 13.08 9.25
N ASP A 680 -29.60 13.58 9.67
CA ASP A 680 -28.59 12.73 10.28
C ASP A 680 -29.14 12.07 11.57
N ALA A 681 -28.61 10.91 11.93
CA ALA A 681 -29.03 10.09 13.05
C ALA A 681 -29.02 10.86 14.38
N ALA A 682 -28.03 11.73 14.57
CA ALA A 682 -27.88 12.56 15.77
C ALA A 682 -28.94 13.69 15.91
N TYR A 683 -29.70 13.99 14.85
CA TYR A 683 -30.80 14.97 14.87
C TYR A 683 -32.18 14.32 14.84
N ALA A 684 -32.27 12.99 14.78
CA ALA A 684 -33.53 12.26 14.69
C ALA A 684 -34.51 12.60 15.84
N TYR A 685 -34.00 12.98 17.02
CA TYR A 685 -34.83 13.40 18.15
C TYR A 685 -35.68 14.65 17.88
N SER A 686 -35.27 15.50 16.93
CA SER A 686 -35.91 16.79 16.62
C SER A 686 -36.98 16.69 15.52
N ILE A 687 -37.07 15.55 14.83
CA ILE A 687 -37.96 15.34 13.68
C ILE A 687 -39.45 15.52 14.06
N GLU A 688 -39.85 15.08 15.24
CA GLU A 688 -41.25 15.18 15.68
C GLU A 688 -41.65 16.64 15.93
N GLU A 689 -40.76 17.40 16.56
CA GLU A 689 -40.97 18.83 16.83
C GLU A 689 -41.01 19.61 15.51
N LEU A 690 -40.11 19.30 14.56
CA LEU A 690 -40.10 19.88 13.23
C LEU A 690 -41.38 19.59 12.43
N SER A 691 -41.92 18.36 12.55
CA SER A 691 -43.17 17.96 11.91
C SER A 691 -44.39 18.64 12.50
N GLN A 692 -44.46 18.75 13.83
CA GLN A 692 -45.55 19.47 14.50
C GLN A 692 -45.58 20.95 14.11
N GLN A 693 -44.42 21.59 13.96
CA GLN A 693 -44.33 22.98 13.53
C GLN A 693 -44.57 23.19 12.02
N ASN A 694 -44.53 22.13 11.20
CA ASN A 694 -44.64 22.19 9.75
C ASN A 694 -45.48 21.00 9.20
N PRO A 695 -46.82 21.14 9.14
CA PRO A 695 -47.74 20.05 8.77
C PRO A 695 -47.58 19.51 7.33
N GLN A 696 -46.79 20.18 6.49
CA GLN A 696 -46.52 19.77 5.10
C GLN A 696 -45.34 18.78 4.99
N LEU A 697 -44.57 18.57 6.07
CA LEU A 697 -43.47 17.61 6.12
C LEU A 697 -44.01 16.20 6.41
N LEU A 698 -43.78 15.28 5.48
CA LEU A 698 -43.99 13.86 5.70
C LEU A 698 -42.79 13.29 6.47
N VAL A 699 -43.04 12.66 7.60
CA VAL A 699 -42.02 12.03 8.43
C VAL A 699 -42.17 10.51 8.35
N ALA A 700 -41.14 9.85 7.82
CA ALA A 700 -40.99 8.41 7.89
C ALA A 700 -40.25 8.04 9.19
N ARG A 701 -40.85 7.17 10.03
CA ARG A 701 -40.15 6.62 11.21
C ARG A 701 -39.45 5.32 10.83
N LEU A 702 -38.23 5.15 11.34
CA LEU A 702 -37.49 3.88 11.32
C LEU A 702 -37.68 3.20 12.69
N ASP A 703 -38.59 2.25 12.77
CA ASP A 703 -38.75 1.38 13.96
C ASP A 703 -38.19 0.00 13.64
N ASN A 704 -37.08 -0.39 14.27
CA ASN A 704 -36.46 -1.72 14.12
C ASN A 704 -36.21 -2.16 12.65
N GLY A 705 -35.83 -1.22 11.78
CA GLY A 705 -35.56 -1.49 10.37
C GLY A 705 -36.80 -1.56 9.48
N GLU A 706 -38.00 -1.29 10.00
CA GLU A 706 -39.22 -1.10 9.23
C GLU A 706 -39.60 0.38 9.16
N ILE A 707 -39.92 0.86 7.95
CA ILE A 707 -40.50 2.20 7.79
C ILE A 707 -41.97 2.10 8.17
N ARG A 708 -42.35 2.75 9.27
CA ARG A 708 -43.76 2.94 9.63
C ARG A 708 -44.14 4.38 9.34
N ASP A 709 -45.04 4.56 8.39
CA ASP A 709 -45.69 5.85 8.16
C ASP A 709 -46.64 6.12 9.33
N ASN A 710 -46.68 7.36 9.80
CA ASN A 710 -47.84 7.82 10.55
C ASN A 710 -49.02 7.82 9.56
N GLU A 711 -50.00 6.95 9.79
CA GLU A 711 -51.22 6.83 8.98
C GLU A 711 -51.83 8.22 8.68
N VAL A 712 -52.07 8.47 7.39
CA VAL A 712 -53.14 9.37 6.90
C VAL A 712 -54.30 8.50 6.44
#